data_AF-A0A7C5LA60-F1
#
_entry.id   AF-A0A7C5LA60-F1
#
_cell.length_a   1.000
_cell.length_b   1.000
_cell.length_c   1.000
_cell.angle_alpha   90.00
_cell.angle_beta   90.00
_cell.angle_gamma   90.00
#
_symmetry.space_group_name_H-M   'P 1'
#
loop_
_entity.id
_entity.type
_entity.pdbx_description
1 polymer ?
#
loop_
_entity_poly.entity_id
_entity_poly.type
_entity_poly.pdbx_seq_one_letter_code
_entity_poly.pdbx_strand_id
1 'polypeptide(L)'
;MSQRDNFFQGDPTIYSLPQIADFLVSQTKKLLCDARTEEDLRIGFEKLLESIKDKLNLKSTPKYEKSIYGGRSDAMHGQVIIEYEFPGSFSSKKNIERTCDQLVNYLYDEAKETKLSDLVGVGFDGEKIFFVQYRERNAITIDKTKFCIRGPYEFNTESARTFLIHLRALSRFPLTAENLAQKFGPQSELAPKVVSALASALKSWGNQTRIRTFFDEWRRLFGIVYGGEFNGGYREKEAETLSKLYKIEERTDFQEILFSVHTYFALLMKLIAAELLTLRETSFVSSLTSMLVHFSDDEIKRKLEDIESGGMFTLKGITNFLEGDFFRWYLDAFDLPKLRDAIREIFRGLSDYEFASGTLEPSATSDLLKKLYQYLVPKEVRHLLGEYYTPDWLAELLINEVGYDGNTLKRFLDPACGSGTFLVLAIQRAISHAKEKEKISRLETGKRIIENIWGFDLNPLAVIASRTNYLFALGDLVNEILDRGGKIEIPVYLCDSVLTPTRTTGNLFGEFLEVSTSVGRFQIPAQWVRNAGLLLFKASTLIEDMVRNNYKTDEAILRLKKEGVVFPYNEHIVRVFYKQILDLEKQNKNGIWTRFLKNAFAPMVAGKFDFVVGNPPWVIWEIISKDYRNATSKLWQDYRLFPVKKTYGFSRP
;
A
#
# COMPACT_ATOMS: atom_id res chain seq x y z
N MET A 1 24.70 -25.72 -40.60
CA MET A 1 23.88 -26.43 -39.58
C MET A 1 24.69 -26.56 -38.31
N SER A 2 24.42 -25.68 -37.34
CA SER A 2 24.91 -25.78 -35.96
C SER A 2 23.85 -25.11 -35.10
N GLN A 3 23.32 -25.84 -34.13
CA GLN A 3 22.26 -25.42 -33.21
C GLN A 3 22.68 -24.15 -32.45
N ARG A 4 22.19 -22.99 -32.86
CA ARG A 4 22.17 -21.75 -32.06
C ARG A 4 20.72 -21.25 -32.05
N ASP A 5 20.29 -20.76 -30.88
CA ASP A 5 19.13 -19.88 -30.68
C ASP A 5 17.72 -20.47 -30.77
N ASN A 6 17.44 -21.61 -30.09
CA ASN A 6 16.08 -22.19 -30.04
C ASN A 6 15.42 -22.21 -28.64
N PHE A 7 15.73 -21.25 -27.76
CA PHE A 7 15.03 -21.14 -26.46
C PHE A 7 13.87 -20.10 -26.46
N PHE A 8 13.74 -19.28 -27.50
CA PHE A 8 12.78 -18.15 -27.53
C PHE A 8 11.86 -18.16 -28.77
N GLN A 9 11.17 -19.27 -29.06
CA GLN A 9 10.15 -19.34 -30.13
C GLN A 9 8.71 -19.01 -29.65
N GLY A 10 8.56 -18.27 -28.55
CA GLY A 10 7.26 -17.79 -28.04
C GLY A 10 7.16 -16.26 -28.02
N ASP A 11 5.92 -15.75 -28.05
CA ASP A 11 5.58 -14.32 -28.00
C ASP A 11 6.46 -13.55 -27.00
N PRO A 12 7.19 -12.48 -27.43
CA PRO A 12 8.15 -11.75 -26.60
C PRO A 12 7.54 -11.07 -25.36
N THR A 13 6.22 -11.08 -25.21
CA THR A 13 5.51 -10.50 -24.06
C THR A 13 5.45 -11.39 -22.80
N ILE A 14 5.97 -12.62 -22.80
CA ILE A 14 5.64 -13.67 -21.78
C ILE A 14 6.83 -14.16 -20.92
N TYR A 15 7.93 -13.41 -20.73
CA TYR A 15 9.06 -13.88 -19.88
C TYR A 15 9.11 -13.19 -18.50
N SER A 16 8.87 -13.95 -17.44
CA SER A 16 8.97 -13.48 -16.04
C SER A 16 10.42 -13.12 -15.65
N LEU A 17 10.60 -12.25 -14.65
CA LEU A 17 11.92 -11.86 -14.14
C LEU A 17 12.80 -13.07 -13.69
N PRO A 18 12.27 -14.09 -12.98
CA PRO A 18 13.02 -15.32 -12.71
C PRO A 18 13.54 -16.00 -13.99
N GLN A 19 12.72 -16.11 -15.03
CA GLN A 19 13.10 -16.79 -16.28
C GLN A 19 14.19 -16.01 -17.04
N ILE A 20 14.13 -14.68 -17.04
CA ILE A 20 15.17 -13.84 -17.64
C ILE A 20 16.46 -13.94 -16.82
N ALA A 21 16.36 -13.97 -15.50
CA ALA A 21 17.51 -14.15 -14.62
C ALA A 21 18.15 -15.54 -14.78
N ASP A 22 17.36 -16.62 -14.83
CA ASP A 22 17.83 -17.98 -15.10
C ASP A 22 18.50 -18.08 -16.47
N PHE A 23 17.92 -17.43 -17.48
CA PHE A 23 18.53 -17.34 -18.80
C PHE A 23 19.88 -16.61 -18.73
N LEU A 24 19.94 -15.44 -18.10
CA LEU A 24 21.16 -14.66 -17.96
C LEU A 24 22.25 -15.49 -17.26
N VAL A 25 21.95 -16.12 -16.13
CA VAL A 25 22.87 -16.98 -15.38
C VAL A 25 23.34 -18.17 -16.24
N SER A 26 22.43 -18.84 -16.95
CA SER A 26 22.76 -19.98 -17.82
C SER A 26 23.69 -19.57 -18.96
N GLN A 27 23.44 -18.43 -19.60
CA GLN A 27 24.30 -17.94 -20.68
C GLN A 27 25.64 -17.40 -20.17
N THR A 28 25.67 -16.74 -19.02
CA THR A 28 26.92 -16.32 -18.37
C THR A 28 27.80 -17.53 -18.05
N LYS A 29 27.22 -18.62 -17.53
CA LYS A 29 27.98 -19.86 -17.29
C LYS A 29 28.58 -20.43 -18.58
N LYS A 30 27.86 -20.36 -19.70
CA LYS A 30 28.39 -20.76 -21.02
C LYS A 30 29.48 -19.81 -21.49
N LEU A 31 29.32 -18.50 -21.30
CA LEU A 31 30.32 -17.50 -21.62
C LEU A 31 31.63 -17.76 -20.87
N LEU A 32 31.55 -18.11 -19.59
CA LEU A 32 32.72 -18.41 -18.75
C LEU A 32 33.50 -19.65 -19.20
N CYS A 33 32.88 -20.57 -19.95
CA CYS A 33 33.62 -21.68 -20.55
C CYS A 33 34.70 -21.20 -21.53
N ASP A 34 34.46 -20.08 -22.22
CA ASP A 34 35.33 -19.57 -23.28
C ASP A 34 36.06 -18.28 -22.89
N ALA A 35 35.49 -17.47 -22.01
CA ALA A 35 36.10 -16.22 -21.54
C ALA A 35 37.37 -16.52 -20.72
N ARG A 36 38.48 -15.87 -21.08
CA ARG A 36 39.78 -16.02 -20.41
C ARG A 36 40.37 -14.70 -19.95
N THR A 37 39.79 -13.58 -20.36
CA THR A 37 40.20 -12.24 -19.97
C THR A 37 39.00 -11.44 -19.46
N GLU A 38 39.28 -10.33 -18.77
CA GLU A 38 38.29 -9.33 -18.37
C GLU A 38 37.51 -8.80 -19.59
N GLU A 39 38.21 -8.54 -20.69
CA GLU A 39 37.62 -8.03 -21.93
C GLU A 39 36.68 -9.05 -22.59
N ASP A 40 37.03 -10.34 -22.57
CA ASP A 40 36.15 -11.41 -23.08
C ASP A 40 34.85 -11.49 -22.27
N LEU A 41 34.96 -11.36 -20.94
CA LEU A 41 33.80 -11.35 -20.04
C LEU A 41 32.92 -10.12 -20.31
N ARG A 42 33.54 -8.93 -20.39
CA ARG A 42 32.86 -7.66 -20.66
C ARG A 42 32.08 -7.72 -21.97
N ILE A 43 32.75 -7.99 -23.08
CA ILE A 43 32.12 -8.04 -24.41
C ILE A 43 31.02 -9.11 -24.45
N GLY A 44 31.32 -10.31 -23.93
CA GLY A 44 30.38 -11.42 -23.96
C GLY A 44 29.14 -11.15 -23.12
N PHE A 45 29.29 -10.57 -21.93
CA PHE A 45 28.18 -10.27 -21.04
C PHE A 45 27.36 -9.08 -21.57
N GLU A 46 27.99 -8.01 -22.05
CA GLU A 46 27.28 -6.87 -22.66
C GLU A 46 26.41 -7.30 -23.85
N LYS A 47 26.87 -8.25 -24.68
CA LYS A 47 26.07 -8.81 -25.78
C LYS A 47 24.83 -9.57 -25.27
N LEU A 48 24.95 -10.27 -24.15
CA LEU A 48 23.78 -10.88 -23.51
C LEU A 48 22.81 -9.80 -23.01
N LEU A 49 23.32 -8.72 -22.43
CA LEU A 49 22.52 -7.59 -21.95
C LEU A 49 21.81 -6.84 -23.08
N GLU A 50 22.44 -6.63 -24.24
CA GLU A 50 21.80 -6.02 -25.42
C GLU A 50 20.53 -6.77 -25.82
N SER A 51 20.60 -8.11 -25.90
CA SER A 51 19.44 -8.94 -26.24
C SER A 51 18.29 -8.80 -25.24
N ILE A 52 18.62 -8.52 -23.97
CA ILE A 52 17.65 -8.33 -22.89
C ILE A 52 17.11 -6.90 -22.92
N LYS A 53 17.95 -5.89 -23.18
CA LYS A 53 17.57 -4.47 -23.28
C LYS A 53 16.60 -4.21 -24.42
N ASP A 54 16.87 -4.78 -25.61
CA ASP A 54 15.99 -4.68 -26.78
C ASP A 54 14.59 -5.23 -26.47
N LYS A 55 14.53 -6.38 -25.78
CA LYS A 55 13.26 -7.00 -25.37
C LYS A 55 12.54 -6.23 -24.26
N LEU A 56 13.28 -5.48 -23.44
CA LEU A 56 12.72 -4.67 -22.36
C LEU A 56 12.36 -3.24 -22.80
N ASN A 57 12.53 -2.90 -24.08
CA ASN A 57 12.40 -1.52 -24.59
C ASN A 57 13.25 -0.51 -23.78
N LEU A 58 14.39 -0.94 -23.24
CA LEU A 58 15.30 -0.05 -22.51
C LEU A 58 16.05 0.81 -23.53
N LYS A 59 15.65 2.08 -23.65
CA LYS A 59 16.34 3.07 -24.47
C LYS A 59 17.59 3.55 -23.73
N SER A 60 18.63 2.71 -23.64
CA SER A 60 19.97 3.18 -23.24
C SER A 60 20.95 2.93 -24.38
N THR A 61 21.56 4.00 -24.89
CA THR A 61 22.81 3.87 -25.63
C THR A 61 23.93 3.78 -24.59
N PRO A 62 24.67 2.65 -24.51
CA PRO A 62 25.81 2.57 -23.62
C PRO A 62 26.82 3.64 -24.03
N LYS A 63 27.24 4.47 -23.08
CA LYS A 63 28.37 5.39 -23.29
C LYS A 63 29.62 4.63 -22.90
N TYR A 64 30.24 4.01 -23.87
CA TYR A 64 31.61 3.52 -23.71
C TYR A 64 32.56 4.71 -23.80
N GLU A 65 33.55 4.74 -22.90
CA GLU A 65 34.66 5.71 -22.90
C GLU A 65 34.29 7.18 -22.61
N LYS A 66 34.18 7.54 -21.32
CA LYS A 66 34.45 8.92 -20.85
C LYS A 66 35.75 8.91 -20.04
N SER A 67 36.81 9.50 -20.58
CA SER A 67 38.03 9.80 -19.82
C SER A 67 37.77 11.00 -18.91
N ILE A 68 37.45 10.75 -17.65
CA ILE A 68 37.42 11.77 -16.61
C ILE A 68 38.60 11.53 -15.66
N TYR A 69 39.16 12.61 -15.13
CA TYR A 69 40.35 12.67 -14.28
C TYR A 69 40.24 11.77 -13.03
N GLY A 70 40.54 10.47 -13.17
CA GLY A 70 40.68 9.53 -12.06
C GLY A 70 40.07 8.14 -12.30
N GLY A 71 40.67 7.32 -13.15
CA GLY A 71 40.24 5.92 -13.39
C GLY A 71 39.22 5.75 -14.52
N ARG A 72 39.16 4.55 -15.12
CA ARG A 72 38.33 4.20 -16.28
C ARG A 72 37.22 3.23 -15.89
N SER A 73 35.95 3.59 -16.06
CA SER A 73 34.84 2.64 -15.90
C SER A 73 34.60 1.83 -17.17
N ASP A 74 34.31 0.53 -17.02
CA ASP A 74 34.25 -0.41 -18.14
C ASP A 74 32.97 -0.35 -18.98
N ALA A 75 31.83 -0.07 -18.32
CA ALA A 75 30.55 0.18 -18.99
C ALA A 75 29.62 1.06 -18.14
N MET A 76 29.04 2.08 -18.78
CA MET A 76 28.02 2.95 -18.19
C MET A 76 26.68 2.75 -18.89
N HIS A 77 25.71 2.22 -18.13
CA HIS A 77 24.32 2.10 -18.56
C HIS A 77 23.52 3.12 -17.78
N GLY A 78 23.49 4.39 -18.21
CA GLY A 78 22.79 5.45 -17.46
C GLY A 78 23.30 5.57 -16.01
N GLN A 79 22.43 5.33 -15.03
CA GLN A 79 22.70 5.42 -13.58
C GLN A 79 23.34 4.15 -12.96
N VAL A 80 23.59 3.10 -13.76
CA VAL A 80 24.27 1.87 -13.32
C VAL A 80 25.66 1.82 -13.94
N ILE A 81 26.67 1.72 -13.09
CA ILE A 81 28.07 1.61 -13.48
C ILE A 81 28.50 0.16 -13.21
N ILE A 82 28.91 -0.56 -14.25
CA ILE A 82 29.39 -1.94 -14.12
C ILE A 82 30.91 -1.92 -14.28
N GLU A 83 31.61 -2.43 -13.27
CA GLU A 83 33.04 -2.70 -13.33
C GLU A 83 33.23 -4.21 -13.50
N TYR A 84 33.88 -4.60 -14.61
CA TYR A 84 34.13 -5.99 -14.93
C TYR A 84 35.52 -6.35 -14.44
N GLU A 85 35.66 -7.54 -13.88
CA GLU A 85 36.95 -8.04 -13.40
C GLU A 85 37.23 -9.41 -14.00
N PHE A 86 38.50 -9.82 -13.91
CA PHE A 86 38.92 -11.11 -14.43
C PHE A 86 38.05 -12.26 -13.87
N PRO A 87 37.63 -13.24 -14.70
CA PRO A 87 36.78 -14.36 -14.26
C PRO A 87 37.24 -15.03 -12.95
N GLY A 88 36.37 -15.03 -11.92
CA GLY A 88 36.63 -15.66 -10.61
C GLY A 88 37.59 -14.89 -9.69
N SER A 89 37.96 -13.65 -10.04
CA SER A 89 38.90 -12.82 -9.27
C SER A 89 38.38 -12.38 -7.89
N PHE A 90 37.06 -12.39 -7.65
CA PHE A 90 36.43 -12.11 -6.36
C PHE A 90 36.47 -13.30 -5.40
N SER A 91 37.26 -14.32 -5.70
CA SER A 91 37.81 -15.22 -4.68
C SER A 91 38.76 -14.47 -3.73
N SER A 92 39.42 -13.41 -4.18
CA SER A 92 40.32 -12.57 -3.38
C SER A 92 39.59 -11.36 -2.79
N LYS A 93 39.63 -11.23 -1.45
CA LYS A 93 39.07 -10.07 -0.74
C LYS A 93 39.72 -8.74 -1.18
N LYS A 94 41.02 -8.76 -1.48
CA LYS A 94 41.76 -7.57 -1.95
C LYS A 94 41.24 -7.04 -3.29
N ASN A 95 40.82 -7.94 -4.18
CA ASN A 95 40.24 -7.54 -5.47
C ASN A 95 38.88 -6.89 -5.26
N ILE A 96 38.03 -7.47 -4.41
CA ILE A 96 36.72 -6.89 -4.06
C ILE A 96 36.88 -5.47 -3.47
N GLU A 97 37.83 -5.29 -2.53
CA GLU A 97 38.11 -3.98 -1.93
C GLU A 97 38.59 -2.97 -2.98
N ARG A 98 39.51 -3.37 -3.87
CA ARG A 98 40.00 -2.52 -4.98
C ARG A 98 38.88 -2.10 -5.94
N THR A 99 38.09 -3.05 -6.42
CA THR A 99 36.97 -2.81 -7.34
C THR A 99 35.89 -1.95 -6.67
N CYS A 100 35.65 -2.14 -5.38
CA CYS A 100 34.76 -1.27 -4.63
C CYS A 100 35.29 0.17 -4.57
N ASP A 101 36.56 0.38 -4.25
CA ASP A 101 37.15 1.72 -4.21
C ASP A 101 37.07 2.42 -5.58
N GLN A 102 37.27 1.67 -6.67
CA GLN A 102 37.06 2.16 -8.05
C GLN A 102 35.62 2.60 -8.27
N LEU A 103 34.64 1.74 -7.98
CA LEU A 103 33.22 2.05 -8.12
C LEU A 103 32.81 3.25 -7.26
N VAL A 104 33.28 3.36 -6.02
CA VAL A 104 33.02 4.52 -5.15
C VAL A 104 33.53 5.82 -5.78
N ASN A 105 34.70 5.80 -6.42
CA ASN A 105 35.22 6.97 -7.13
C ASN A 105 34.36 7.32 -8.34
N TYR A 106 33.94 6.34 -9.15
CA TYR A 106 33.06 6.59 -10.29
C TYR A 106 31.71 7.15 -9.88
N LEU A 107 31.08 6.56 -8.85
CA LEU A 107 29.81 7.04 -8.32
C LEU A 107 29.94 8.47 -7.77
N TYR A 108 31.05 8.78 -7.09
CA TYR A 108 31.33 10.12 -6.59
C TYR A 108 31.47 11.15 -7.73
N ASP A 109 32.15 10.79 -8.81
CA ASP A 109 32.35 11.69 -9.94
C ASP A 109 31.07 11.90 -10.75
N GLU A 110 30.28 10.85 -10.98
CA GLU A 110 29.00 10.92 -11.68
C GLU A 110 27.94 11.70 -10.87
N ALA A 111 28.05 11.67 -9.54
CA ALA A 111 27.18 12.41 -8.64
C ALA A 111 27.26 13.95 -8.75
N LYS A 112 28.24 14.47 -9.51
CA LYS A 112 28.34 15.90 -9.81
C LYS A 112 27.29 16.35 -10.83
N GLU A 113 26.85 15.44 -11.71
CA GLU A 113 25.84 15.71 -12.75
C GLU A 113 24.48 15.08 -12.43
N THR A 114 24.47 13.96 -11.68
CA THR A 114 23.27 13.19 -11.31
C THR A 114 23.13 13.07 -9.79
N LYS A 115 21.92 12.90 -9.23
CA LYS A 115 21.77 12.67 -7.79
C LYS A 115 22.42 11.33 -7.39
N LEU A 116 23.35 11.38 -6.42
CA LEU A 116 24.08 10.21 -5.92
C LEU A 116 23.18 9.08 -5.39
N SER A 117 21.97 9.42 -4.89
CA SER A 117 20.98 8.45 -4.40
C SER A 117 20.46 7.50 -5.48
N ASP A 118 20.60 7.89 -6.75
CA ASP A 118 20.02 7.18 -7.87
C ASP A 118 21.06 6.30 -8.57
N LEU A 119 22.34 6.39 -8.17
CA LEU A 119 23.45 5.67 -8.78
C LEU A 119 23.74 4.34 -8.08
N VAL A 120 24.01 3.31 -8.88
CA VAL A 120 24.38 1.97 -8.39
C VAL A 120 25.65 1.49 -9.07
N GLY A 121 26.66 1.16 -8.27
CA GLY A 121 27.86 0.46 -8.73
C GLY A 121 27.65 -1.04 -8.68
N VAL A 122 28.09 -1.75 -9.72
CA VAL A 122 28.02 -3.21 -9.80
C VAL A 122 29.42 -3.72 -10.09
N GLY A 123 29.99 -4.52 -9.18
CA GLY A 123 31.21 -5.27 -9.45
C GLY A 123 30.86 -6.67 -9.91
N PHE A 124 31.43 -7.12 -11.04
CA PHE A 124 31.11 -8.42 -11.62
C PHE A 124 32.34 -9.14 -12.19
N ASP A 125 32.60 -10.36 -11.72
CA ASP A 125 33.70 -11.22 -12.20
C ASP A 125 33.18 -12.50 -12.88
N GLY A 126 31.91 -12.52 -13.26
CA GLY A 126 31.26 -13.66 -13.91
C GLY A 126 30.74 -14.73 -12.94
N GLU A 127 31.47 -15.04 -11.88
CA GLU A 127 31.06 -16.03 -10.86
C GLU A 127 30.36 -15.38 -9.67
N LYS A 128 30.74 -14.15 -9.33
CA LYS A 128 30.24 -13.37 -8.21
C LYS A 128 29.88 -11.96 -8.64
N ILE A 129 28.95 -11.37 -7.88
CA ILE A 129 28.46 -10.02 -8.08
C ILE A 129 28.32 -9.30 -6.73
N PHE A 130 28.63 -8.01 -6.69
CA PHE A 130 28.30 -7.16 -5.55
C PHE A 130 27.76 -5.81 -6.01
N PHE A 131 27.05 -5.14 -5.10
CA PHE A 131 26.41 -3.86 -5.36
C PHE A 131 26.95 -2.80 -4.40
N VAL A 132 27.24 -1.62 -4.92
CA VAL A 132 27.71 -0.46 -4.16
C VAL A 132 26.68 0.66 -4.29
N GLN A 133 26.15 1.12 -3.16
CA GLN A 133 25.17 2.21 -3.11
C GLN A 133 25.46 3.17 -1.97
N TYR A 134 25.11 4.45 -2.17
CA TYR A 134 25.26 5.46 -1.14
C TYR A 134 24.07 5.45 -0.17
N ARG A 135 24.35 5.40 1.13
CA ARG A 135 23.31 5.17 2.15
C ARG A 135 22.41 6.37 2.43
N GLU A 136 22.84 7.59 2.10
CA GLU A 136 22.21 8.83 2.60
C GLU A 136 21.66 9.69 1.46
N ARG A 137 20.33 9.82 1.37
CA ARG A 137 19.65 10.41 0.20
C ARG A 137 19.74 11.94 0.09
N ASN A 138 20.09 12.64 1.17
CA ASN A 138 20.08 14.11 1.25
C ASN A 138 21.43 14.72 1.68
N ALA A 139 22.54 14.00 1.45
CA ALA A 139 23.85 14.50 1.84
C ALA A 139 24.28 15.67 0.95
N ILE A 140 24.56 16.83 1.55
CA ILE A 140 25.09 18.02 0.86
C ILE A 140 26.58 17.82 0.49
N THR A 141 27.27 16.94 1.22
CA THR A 141 28.67 16.55 1.00
C THR A 141 28.75 15.04 0.98
N ILE A 142 29.43 14.49 -0.02
CA ILE A 142 29.54 13.04 -0.22
C ILE A 142 30.66 12.50 0.67
N ASP A 143 30.30 11.63 1.62
CA ASP A 143 31.23 10.93 2.51
C ASP A 143 31.49 9.52 1.98
N LYS A 144 32.70 9.26 1.47
CA LYS A 144 33.06 7.95 0.90
C LYS A 144 32.89 6.78 1.88
N THR A 145 32.89 7.03 3.19
CA THR A 145 32.67 5.98 4.21
C THR A 145 31.21 5.53 4.31
N LYS A 146 30.27 6.26 3.70
CA LYS A 146 28.84 5.96 3.71
C LYS A 146 28.37 5.12 2.53
N PHE A 147 29.27 4.68 1.64
CA PHE A 147 28.94 3.68 0.62
C PHE A 147 28.82 2.30 1.28
N CYS A 148 27.73 1.61 0.97
CA CYS A 148 27.47 0.27 1.47
C CYS A 148 27.69 -0.73 0.34
N ILE A 149 28.52 -1.74 0.62
CA ILE A 149 28.69 -2.91 -0.24
C ILE A 149 27.68 -3.96 0.19
N ARG A 150 26.85 -4.43 -0.75
CA ARG A 150 25.99 -5.61 -0.59
C ARG A 150 26.57 -6.74 -1.44
N GLY A 151 27.10 -7.78 -0.78
CA GLY A 151 27.79 -8.90 -1.43
C GLY A 151 29.23 -9.06 -0.92
N PRO A 152 30.08 -9.82 -1.61
CA PRO A 152 29.81 -10.52 -2.87
C PRO A 152 28.84 -11.69 -2.71
N TYR A 153 27.98 -11.88 -3.71
CA TYR A 153 27.08 -13.02 -3.84
C TYR A 153 27.52 -13.87 -5.04
N GLU A 154 27.31 -15.18 -4.97
CA GLU A 154 27.38 -16.04 -6.15
C GLU A 154 26.40 -15.57 -7.21
N PHE A 155 26.81 -15.53 -8.48
CA PHE A 155 25.97 -15.13 -9.60
C PHE A 155 24.96 -16.24 -9.95
N ASN A 156 23.87 -16.24 -9.19
CA ASN A 156 22.74 -17.14 -9.32
C ASN A 156 21.48 -16.36 -9.70
N THR A 157 20.34 -17.06 -9.79
CA THR A 157 19.06 -16.48 -10.19
C THR A 157 18.70 -15.26 -9.35
N GLU A 158 18.84 -15.31 -8.02
CA GLU A 158 18.42 -14.21 -7.14
C GLU A 158 19.31 -12.96 -7.27
N SER A 159 20.63 -13.15 -7.40
CA SER A 159 21.54 -12.02 -7.62
C SER A 159 21.38 -11.43 -9.03
N ALA A 160 21.10 -12.26 -10.03
CA ALA A 160 20.79 -11.81 -11.39
C ALA A 160 19.47 -11.04 -11.46
N ARG A 161 18.44 -11.44 -10.70
CA ARG A 161 17.20 -10.68 -10.55
C ARG A 161 17.47 -9.29 -9.98
N THR A 162 18.28 -9.20 -8.92
CA THR A 162 18.67 -7.92 -8.30
C THR A 162 19.37 -7.01 -9.32
N PHE A 163 20.33 -7.55 -10.07
CA PHE A 163 21.03 -6.82 -11.13
C PHE A 163 20.08 -6.31 -12.23
N LEU A 164 19.18 -7.17 -12.74
CA LEU A 164 18.22 -6.78 -13.76
C LEU A 164 17.27 -5.68 -13.27
N ILE A 165 16.82 -5.71 -12.01
CA ILE A 165 16.00 -4.63 -11.43
C ILE A 165 16.74 -3.29 -11.47
N HIS A 166 18.03 -3.27 -11.10
CA HIS A 166 18.85 -2.06 -11.21
C HIS A 166 19.01 -1.59 -12.67
N LEU A 167 19.20 -2.52 -13.60
CA LEU A 167 19.30 -2.22 -15.03
C LEU A 167 17.98 -1.65 -15.60
N ARG A 168 16.81 -2.07 -15.11
CA ARG A 168 15.51 -1.53 -15.57
C ARG A 168 15.22 -0.12 -15.05
N ALA A 169 15.69 0.18 -13.84
CA ALA A 169 15.55 1.51 -13.23
C ALA A 169 16.18 2.65 -14.06
N LEU A 170 17.02 2.31 -15.05
CA LEU A 170 17.70 3.25 -15.94
C LEU A 170 16.84 4.04 -16.90
N SER A 171 15.63 3.55 -17.24
CA SER A 171 14.74 4.19 -18.23
C SER A 171 13.49 4.79 -17.61
N ARG A 172 13.34 4.74 -16.28
CA ARG A 172 12.11 5.08 -15.57
C ARG A 172 12.41 5.85 -14.28
N PHE A 173 11.48 6.69 -13.83
CA PHE A 173 11.65 7.46 -12.61
C PHE A 173 11.62 6.55 -11.38
N PRO A 174 12.54 6.71 -10.40
CA PRO A 174 12.46 6.02 -9.12
C PRO A 174 11.14 6.29 -8.41
N LEU A 175 10.58 5.25 -7.78
CA LEU A 175 9.34 5.35 -7.00
C LEU A 175 9.60 6.02 -5.64
N THR A 176 9.74 7.35 -5.65
CA THR A 176 9.91 8.20 -4.45
C THR A 176 8.74 9.18 -4.33
N ALA A 177 8.50 9.67 -3.11
CA ALA A 177 7.39 10.58 -2.87
C ALA A 177 7.61 11.91 -3.58
N GLU A 178 8.87 12.35 -3.64
CA GLU A 178 9.31 13.56 -4.29
C GLU A 178 9.10 13.46 -5.81
N ASN A 179 9.50 12.36 -6.44
CA ASN A 179 9.29 12.15 -7.88
C ASN A 179 7.81 11.98 -8.21
N LEU A 180 7.04 11.24 -7.39
CA LEU A 180 5.59 11.14 -7.57
C LEU A 180 4.93 12.51 -7.41
N ALA A 181 5.31 13.32 -6.42
CA ALA A 181 4.73 14.65 -6.21
C ALA A 181 5.03 15.62 -7.36
N GLN A 182 6.13 15.46 -8.09
CA GLN A 182 6.39 16.27 -9.29
C GLN A 182 5.36 16.04 -10.40
N LYS A 183 4.90 14.79 -10.58
CA LYS A 183 3.95 14.41 -11.65
C LYS A 183 2.49 14.36 -11.18
N PHE A 184 2.26 13.95 -9.94
CA PHE A 184 0.96 13.68 -9.32
C PHE A 184 0.65 14.62 -8.16
N GLY A 185 1.52 15.57 -7.84
CA GLY A 185 1.26 16.59 -6.82
C GLY A 185 0.45 17.76 -7.39
N PRO A 186 -0.11 18.63 -6.52
CA PRO A 186 -0.95 19.75 -6.94
C PRO A 186 -0.21 20.83 -7.75
N GLN A 187 1.13 20.87 -7.69
CA GLN A 187 1.94 21.77 -8.50
C GLN A 187 2.11 21.29 -9.95
N SER A 188 1.72 20.05 -10.26
CA SER A 188 1.72 19.48 -11.61
C SER A 188 0.47 19.91 -12.40
N GLU A 189 0.42 19.57 -13.68
CA GLU A 189 -0.81 19.72 -14.48
C GLU A 189 -1.84 18.62 -14.19
N LEU A 190 -1.37 17.43 -13.81
CA LEU A 190 -2.20 16.23 -13.73
C LEU A 190 -3.12 16.25 -12.53
N ALA A 191 -2.60 16.54 -11.32
CA ALA A 191 -3.42 16.48 -10.11
C ALA A 191 -4.56 17.51 -10.10
N PRO A 192 -4.35 18.80 -10.46
CA PRO A 192 -5.44 19.76 -10.65
C PRO A 192 -6.47 19.28 -11.67
N LYS A 193 -6.04 18.73 -12.81
CA LYS A 193 -6.94 18.21 -13.84
C LYS A 193 -7.82 17.07 -13.31
N VAL A 194 -7.25 16.11 -12.60
CA VAL A 194 -7.98 14.95 -12.05
C VAL A 194 -8.92 15.38 -10.92
N VAL A 195 -8.43 16.14 -9.94
CA VAL A 195 -9.24 16.55 -8.78
C VAL A 195 -10.38 17.48 -9.20
N SER A 196 -10.15 18.39 -10.15
CA SER A 196 -11.21 19.24 -10.72
C SER A 196 -12.25 18.42 -11.48
N ALA A 197 -11.84 17.38 -12.22
CA ALA A 197 -12.77 16.46 -12.87
C ALA A 197 -13.60 15.66 -11.86
N LEU A 198 -12.99 15.18 -10.76
CA LEU A 198 -13.70 14.50 -9.67
C LEU A 198 -14.68 15.44 -8.96
N ALA A 199 -14.27 16.67 -8.64
CA ALA A 199 -15.15 17.66 -8.00
C ALA A 199 -16.35 18.03 -8.89
N SER A 200 -16.11 18.17 -10.20
CA SER A 200 -17.18 18.38 -11.18
C SER A 200 -18.13 17.19 -11.25
N ALA A 201 -17.58 15.96 -11.24
CA ALA A 201 -18.35 14.72 -11.24
C ALA A 201 -19.24 14.62 -10.00
N LEU A 202 -18.70 14.94 -8.82
CA LEU A 202 -19.47 14.99 -7.57
C LEU A 202 -20.66 15.94 -7.67
N LYS A 203 -20.54 17.12 -8.27
CA LYS A 203 -21.69 18.03 -8.41
C LYS A 203 -22.76 17.54 -9.39
N SER A 204 -22.36 16.78 -10.41
CA SER A 204 -23.26 16.22 -11.41
C SER A 204 -24.02 14.97 -10.94
N TRP A 205 -23.89 14.59 -9.66
CA TRP A 205 -24.50 13.41 -9.02
C TRP A 205 -26.03 13.33 -8.98
N GLY A 206 -26.79 14.22 -9.64
CA GLY A 206 -28.25 14.21 -9.81
C GLY A 206 -29.03 13.14 -9.02
N ASN A 207 -29.39 12.03 -9.68
CA ASN A 207 -30.06 10.86 -9.08
C ASN A 207 -29.10 9.72 -8.70
N GLN A 208 -27.79 9.93 -8.69
CA GLN A 208 -26.76 8.91 -8.41
C GLN A 208 -26.64 8.66 -6.91
N THR A 209 -27.55 7.84 -6.39
CA THR A 209 -27.70 7.52 -4.97
C THR A 209 -26.46 6.89 -4.33
N ARG A 210 -25.63 6.16 -5.08
CA ARG A 210 -24.41 5.51 -4.57
C ARG A 210 -23.33 6.49 -4.13
N ILE A 211 -23.00 7.45 -4.99
CA ILE A 211 -21.96 8.46 -4.75
C ILE A 211 -22.29 9.24 -3.48
N ARG A 212 -23.53 9.73 -3.39
CA ARG A 212 -24.02 10.44 -2.21
C ARG A 212 -23.94 9.60 -0.95
N THR A 213 -24.30 8.32 -1.05
CA THR A 213 -24.26 7.39 0.09
C THR A 213 -22.83 7.20 0.61
N PHE A 214 -21.85 7.03 -0.28
CA PHE A 214 -20.44 6.89 0.10
C PHE A 214 -19.87 8.19 0.67
N PHE A 215 -20.22 9.33 0.07
CA PHE A 215 -19.86 10.65 0.61
C PHE A 215 -20.43 10.86 2.01
N ASP A 216 -21.71 10.56 2.24
CA ASP A 216 -22.38 10.74 3.53
C ASP A 216 -21.76 9.84 4.62
N GLU A 217 -21.37 8.61 4.28
CA GLU A 217 -20.69 7.70 5.22
C GLU A 217 -19.25 8.13 5.50
N TRP A 218 -18.49 8.51 4.47
CA TRP A 218 -17.16 9.11 4.63
C TRP A 218 -17.22 10.35 5.53
N ARG A 219 -18.16 11.27 5.27
CA ARG A 219 -18.36 12.48 6.07
C ARG A 219 -18.72 12.13 7.52
N ARG A 220 -19.54 11.10 7.75
CA ARG A 220 -19.89 10.63 9.10
C ARG A 220 -18.65 10.13 9.86
N LEU A 221 -17.83 9.28 9.24
CA LEU A 221 -16.61 8.75 9.85
C LEU A 221 -15.59 9.87 10.11
N PHE A 222 -15.33 10.73 9.13
CA PHE A 222 -14.43 11.88 9.29
C PHE A 222 -14.94 12.86 10.36
N GLY A 223 -16.24 13.09 10.44
CA GLY A 223 -16.85 13.91 11.50
C GLY A 223 -16.73 13.32 12.90
N ILE A 224 -16.52 12.00 13.04
CA ILE A 224 -16.17 11.37 14.33
C ILE A 224 -14.72 11.66 14.68
N VAL A 225 -13.79 11.46 13.75
CA VAL A 225 -12.35 11.62 13.98
C VAL A 225 -11.98 13.08 14.26
N TYR A 226 -12.55 14.01 13.50
CA TYR A 226 -12.11 15.42 13.46
C TYR A 226 -13.10 16.39 14.10
N GLY A 227 -14.27 15.90 14.51
CA GLY A 227 -15.21 16.62 15.39
C GLY A 227 -16.19 17.58 14.70
N GLY A 228 -16.89 18.37 15.52
CA GLY A 228 -17.90 19.34 15.12
C GLY A 228 -17.35 20.49 14.27
N GLU A 229 -16.04 20.74 14.34
CA GLU A 229 -15.34 21.68 13.48
C GLU A 229 -15.27 21.25 12.01
N PHE A 230 -15.31 19.94 11.74
CA PHE A 230 -15.42 19.40 10.39
C PHE A 230 -16.86 19.48 9.85
N ASN A 231 -17.85 19.37 10.74
CA ASN A 231 -19.28 19.41 10.40
C ASN A 231 -19.93 20.80 10.50
N GLY A 232 -19.23 21.78 11.06
CA GLY A 232 -19.65 23.18 11.11
C GLY A 232 -19.45 23.83 9.75
N GLY A 233 -20.54 24.17 9.07
CA GLY A 233 -20.51 24.66 7.68
C GLY A 233 -19.66 25.93 7.49
N TYR A 234 -19.08 26.02 6.29
CA TYR A 234 -18.28 27.14 5.75
C TYR A 234 -16.85 27.28 6.28
N ARG A 235 -16.01 26.32 5.88
CA ARG A 235 -14.54 26.46 5.83
C ARG A 235 -14.11 27.17 4.56
N GLU A 236 -14.54 28.42 4.38
CA GLU A 236 -14.32 29.17 3.13
C GLU A 236 -12.82 29.32 2.82
N LYS A 237 -11.99 29.58 3.83
CA LYS A 237 -10.55 29.75 3.65
C LYS A 237 -9.86 28.48 3.16
N GLU A 238 -10.19 27.33 3.73
CA GLU A 238 -9.62 26.04 3.36
C GLU A 238 -10.19 25.55 2.02
N ALA A 239 -11.50 25.76 1.79
CA ALA A 239 -12.12 25.52 0.50
C ALA A 239 -11.42 26.35 -0.59
N GLU A 240 -11.20 27.65 -0.37
CA GLU A 240 -10.47 28.51 -1.29
C GLU A 240 -9.03 28.04 -1.51
N THR A 241 -8.35 27.62 -0.45
CA THR A 241 -6.97 27.13 -0.53
C THR A 241 -6.90 25.91 -1.45
N LEU A 242 -7.78 24.91 -1.24
CA LEU A 242 -7.84 23.73 -2.09
C LEU A 242 -8.34 24.04 -3.50
N SER A 243 -9.30 24.95 -3.65
CA SER A 243 -9.85 25.33 -4.96
C SER A 243 -8.80 26.02 -5.82
N LYS A 244 -8.02 26.94 -5.23
CA LYS A 244 -6.88 27.59 -5.91
C LYS A 244 -5.80 26.56 -6.26
N LEU A 245 -5.48 25.68 -5.32
CA LEU A 245 -4.43 24.66 -5.49
C LEU A 245 -4.77 23.67 -6.62
N TYR A 246 -6.02 23.22 -6.70
CA TYR A 246 -6.48 22.24 -7.67
C TYR A 246 -7.21 22.84 -8.88
N LYS A 247 -7.18 24.17 -9.04
CA LYS A 247 -7.81 24.90 -10.16
C LYS A 247 -9.29 24.53 -10.34
N ILE A 248 -10.03 24.50 -9.25
CA ILE A 248 -11.47 24.25 -9.26
C ILE A 248 -12.17 25.58 -9.51
N GLU A 249 -12.78 25.72 -10.69
CA GLU A 249 -13.36 26.99 -11.16
C GLU A 249 -14.66 27.35 -10.43
N GLU A 250 -15.42 26.35 -10.01
CA GLU A 250 -16.71 26.55 -9.37
C GLU A 250 -16.61 26.56 -7.84
N ARG A 251 -17.46 27.37 -7.19
CA ARG A 251 -17.62 27.35 -5.72
C ARG A 251 -18.11 25.95 -5.30
N THR A 252 -17.26 25.24 -4.59
CA THR A 252 -17.46 23.83 -4.16
C THR A 252 -17.25 23.75 -2.66
N ASP A 253 -18.03 22.93 -1.97
CA ASP A 253 -17.89 22.79 -0.51
C ASP A 253 -16.54 22.17 -0.14
N PHE A 254 -15.98 22.57 1.01
CA PHE A 254 -14.71 22.06 1.50
C PHE A 254 -14.68 20.53 1.58
N GLN A 255 -15.76 19.90 2.07
CA GLN A 255 -15.86 18.46 2.26
C GLN A 255 -15.89 17.74 0.90
N GLU A 256 -16.56 18.29 -0.10
CA GLU A 256 -16.62 17.74 -1.47
C GLU A 256 -15.25 17.81 -2.16
N ILE A 257 -14.54 18.93 -2.02
CA ILE A 257 -13.17 19.07 -2.55
C ILE A 257 -12.24 18.09 -1.84
N LEU A 258 -12.29 18.02 -0.51
CA LEU A 258 -11.45 17.11 0.27
C LEU A 258 -11.73 15.65 -0.08
N PHE A 259 -13.00 15.26 -0.22
CA PHE A 259 -13.38 13.92 -0.67
C PHE A 259 -12.83 13.60 -2.06
N SER A 260 -12.80 14.59 -2.97
CA SER A 260 -12.19 14.44 -4.30
C SER A 260 -10.67 14.24 -4.23
N VAL A 261 -9.97 14.99 -3.37
CA VAL A 261 -8.52 14.82 -3.13
C VAL A 261 -8.22 13.46 -2.51
N HIS A 262 -9.01 13.00 -1.54
CA HIS A 262 -8.88 11.68 -0.93
C HIS A 262 -9.17 10.56 -1.93
N THR A 263 -10.16 10.74 -2.80
CA THR A 263 -10.47 9.81 -3.88
C THR A 263 -9.30 9.68 -4.85
N TYR A 264 -8.71 10.81 -5.25
CA TYR A 264 -7.52 10.83 -6.08
C TYR A 264 -6.33 10.11 -5.44
N PHE A 265 -6.06 10.40 -4.16
CA PHE A 265 -4.98 9.73 -3.44
C PHE A 265 -5.23 8.23 -3.27
N ALA A 266 -6.46 7.81 -2.94
CA ALA A 266 -6.83 6.41 -2.83
C ALA A 266 -6.66 5.67 -4.16
N LEU A 267 -7.05 6.28 -5.29
CA LEU A 267 -6.84 5.72 -6.62
C LEU A 267 -5.35 5.52 -6.91
N LEU A 268 -4.50 6.51 -6.64
CA LEU A 268 -3.05 6.38 -6.82
C LEU A 268 -2.49 5.23 -5.97
N MET A 269 -2.85 5.15 -4.68
CA MET A 269 -2.39 4.07 -3.80
C MET A 269 -2.78 2.69 -4.31
N LYS A 270 -4.02 2.51 -4.76
CA LYS A 270 -4.51 1.24 -5.29
C LYS A 270 -3.80 0.85 -6.57
N LEU A 271 -3.54 1.80 -7.47
CA LEU A 271 -2.81 1.55 -8.71
C LEU A 271 -1.34 1.20 -8.42
N ILE A 272 -0.68 1.92 -7.51
CA ILE A 272 0.68 1.61 -7.07
C ILE A 272 0.74 0.20 -6.45
N ALA A 273 -0.20 -0.14 -5.56
CA ALA A 273 -0.28 -1.45 -4.93
C ALA A 273 -0.56 -2.56 -5.96
N ALA A 274 -1.49 -2.35 -6.89
CA ALA A 274 -1.81 -3.28 -7.96
C ALA A 274 -0.62 -3.49 -8.91
N GLU A 275 0.07 -2.42 -9.30
CA GLU A 275 1.28 -2.49 -10.14
C GLU A 275 2.39 -3.28 -9.44
N LEU A 276 2.67 -3.00 -8.18
CA LEU A 276 3.68 -3.70 -7.39
C LEU A 276 3.37 -5.18 -7.22
N LEU A 277 2.09 -5.55 -7.06
CA LEU A 277 1.69 -6.95 -7.03
C LEU A 277 1.76 -7.60 -8.41
N THR A 278 1.48 -6.87 -9.49
CA THR A 278 1.54 -7.40 -10.87
C THR A 278 2.96 -7.71 -11.29
N LEU A 279 3.88 -6.78 -11.02
CA LEU A 279 5.31 -6.92 -11.32
C LEU A 279 5.98 -8.10 -10.63
N ARG A 280 5.37 -8.62 -9.55
CA ARG A 280 5.84 -9.82 -8.86
C ARG A 280 5.53 -11.12 -9.62
N GLU A 281 4.57 -11.11 -10.54
CA GLU A 281 4.09 -12.31 -11.26
C GLU A 281 4.27 -12.25 -12.78
N THR A 282 4.00 -11.10 -13.40
CA THR A 282 3.99 -11.00 -14.86
C THR A 282 5.39 -10.82 -15.43
N SER A 283 5.47 -10.91 -16.76
CA SER A 283 6.67 -10.62 -17.53
C SER A 283 7.39 -9.37 -16.99
N PHE A 284 8.72 -9.44 -16.85
CA PHE A 284 9.56 -8.31 -16.47
C PHE A 284 9.38 -7.10 -17.41
N VAL A 285 8.75 -7.33 -18.56
CA VAL A 285 8.42 -6.38 -19.62
C VAL A 285 7.04 -5.71 -19.43
N SER A 286 6.05 -6.37 -18.81
CA SER A 286 4.66 -5.86 -18.78
C SER A 286 4.33 -5.13 -17.48
N SER A 287 4.04 -3.83 -17.59
CA SER A 287 3.47 -3.01 -16.52
C SER A 287 1.95 -3.00 -16.63
N LEU A 288 1.23 -3.11 -15.50
CA LEU A 288 -0.25 -3.04 -15.48
C LEU A 288 -0.72 -1.71 -16.07
N THR A 289 -0.13 -0.61 -15.60
CA THR A 289 -0.43 0.74 -16.08
C THR A 289 -0.09 0.93 -17.55
N SER A 290 1.02 0.35 -18.04
CA SER A 290 1.33 0.38 -19.48
C SER A 290 0.28 -0.36 -20.33
N MET A 291 -0.28 -1.48 -19.86
CA MET A 291 -1.37 -2.17 -20.57
C MET A 291 -2.65 -1.34 -20.58
N LEU A 292 -3.01 -0.75 -19.43
CA LEU A 292 -4.22 0.05 -19.26
C LEU A 292 -4.29 1.27 -20.18
N VAL A 293 -3.15 1.85 -20.58
CA VAL A 293 -3.10 2.99 -21.51
C VAL A 293 -3.74 2.65 -22.87
N HIS A 294 -3.63 1.40 -23.33
CA HIS A 294 -4.05 0.98 -24.66
C HIS A 294 -5.43 0.32 -24.71
N PHE A 295 -6.05 0.09 -23.55
CA PHE A 295 -7.37 -0.54 -23.46
C PHE A 295 -8.49 0.39 -23.93
N SER A 296 -9.57 -0.20 -24.44
CA SER A 296 -10.83 0.52 -24.69
C SER A 296 -11.45 1.03 -23.38
N ASP A 297 -12.38 1.98 -23.48
CA ASP A 297 -13.00 2.57 -22.28
C ASP A 297 -13.75 1.52 -21.44
N ASP A 298 -14.44 0.58 -22.08
CA ASP A 298 -15.15 -0.51 -21.41
C ASP A 298 -14.21 -1.51 -20.74
N GLU A 299 -13.03 -1.74 -21.32
CA GLU A 299 -12.00 -2.58 -20.71
C GLU A 299 -11.35 -1.90 -19.51
N ILE A 300 -11.07 -0.60 -19.59
CA ILE A 300 -10.56 0.18 -18.44
C ILE A 300 -11.57 0.16 -17.30
N LYS A 301 -12.85 0.43 -17.59
CA LYS A 301 -13.90 0.43 -16.56
C LYS A 301 -13.97 -0.91 -15.85
N ARG A 302 -14.05 -2.01 -16.60
CA ARG A 302 -14.04 -3.38 -16.05
C ARG A 302 -12.79 -3.67 -15.23
N LYS A 303 -11.61 -3.23 -15.69
CA LYS A 303 -10.37 -3.49 -14.94
C LYS A 303 -10.26 -2.65 -13.67
N LEU A 304 -10.72 -1.41 -13.70
CA LEU A 304 -10.82 -0.58 -12.49
C LEU A 304 -11.87 -1.13 -11.52
N GLU A 305 -13.01 -1.65 -12.01
CA GLU A 305 -13.99 -2.35 -11.16
C GLU A 305 -13.40 -3.59 -10.47
N ASP A 306 -12.57 -4.37 -11.18
CA ASP A 306 -11.83 -5.51 -10.63
C ASP A 306 -10.81 -5.07 -9.55
N ILE A 307 -10.07 -3.99 -9.80
CA ILE A 307 -9.13 -3.42 -8.82
C ILE A 307 -9.89 -2.92 -7.60
N GLU A 308 -10.90 -2.07 -7.77
CA GLU A 308 -11.68 -1.40 -6.72
C GLU A 308 -12.55 -2.37 -5.90
N SER A 309 -12.94 -3.51 -6.48
CA SER A 309 -13.67 -4.56 -5.75
C SER A 309 -12.75 -5.51 -4.98
N GLY A 310 -11.43 -5.38 -5.12
CA GLY A 310 -10.44 -6.26 -4.52
C GLY A 310 -10.24 -7.58 -5.27
N GLY A 311 -10.82 -7.74 -6.46
CA GLY A 311 -10.81 -8.99 -7.24
C GLY A 311 -9.38 -9.40 -7.61
N MET A 312 -8.62 -8.46 -8.16
CA MET A 312 -7.20 -8.68 -8.51
C MET A 312 -6.34 -9.11 -7.30
N PHE A 313 -6.58 -8.55 -6.12
CA PHE A 313 -5.85 -8.90 -4.89
C PHE A 313 -6.26 -10.28 -4.38
N THR A 314 -7.55 -10.59 -4.44
CA THR A 314 -8.11 -11.87 -3.99
C THR A 314 -7.63 -13.03 -4.85
N LEU A 315 -7.52 -12.83 -6.17
CA LEU A 315 -6.92 -13.81 -7.09
C LEU A 315 -5.48 -14.15 -6.73
N LYS A 316 -4.75 -13.18 -6.17
CA LYS A 316 -3.38 -13.34 -5.65
C LYS A 316 -3.34 -13.82 -4.20
N GLY A 317 -4.46 -14.25 -3.62
CA GLY A 317 -4.52 -14.74 -2.25
C GLY A 317 -4.53 -13.66 -1.16
N ILE A 318 -4.56 -12.36 -1.51
CA ILE A 318 -4.73 -11.26 -0.55
C ILE A 318 -6.22 -10.94 -0.44
N THR A 319 -6.87 -11.34 0.65
CA THR A 319 -8.34 -11.43 0.72
C THR A 319 -9.03 -10.14 1.16
N ASN A 320 -8.31 -9.22 1.80
CA ASN A 320 -8.93 -8.07 2.48
C ASN A 320 -8.29 -6.73 2.15
N PHE A 321 -7.51 -6.61 1.06
CA PHE A 321 -6.85 -5.34 0.74
C PHE A 321 -7.86 -4.18 0.64
N LEU A 322 -8.96 -4.38 -0.09
CA LEU A 322 -10.07 -3.43 -0.20
C LEU A 322 -11.34 -3.95 0.49
N GLU A 323 -11.65 -3.36 1.64
CA GLU A 323 -12.87 -3.61 2.40
C GLU A 323 -13.44 -2.29 2.88
N GLY A 324 -14.68 -1.97 2.50
CA GLY A 324 -15.28 -0.71 2.92
C GLY A 324 -14.76 0.51 2.14
N ASP A 325 -14.49 0.38 0.84
CA ASP A 325 -13.90 1.45 0.05
C ASP A 325 -14.92 2.46 -0.47
N PHE A 326 -15.00 3.61 0.18
CA PHE A 326 -15.87 4.72 -0.21
C PHE A 326 -15.37 5.43 -1.47
N PHE A 327 -14.10 5.29 -1.83
CA PHE A 327 -13.42 6.05 -2.87
C PHE A 327 -13.55 5.42 -4.26
N ARG A 328 -14.32 4.35 -4.41
CA ARG A 328 -14.61 3.72 -5.73
C ARG A 328 -15.72 4.44 -6.53
N TRP A 329 -16.35 5.46 -5.94
CA TRP A 329 -17.54 6.13 -6.50
C TRP A 329 -17.30 6.75 -7.89
N TYR A 330 -16.06 7.09 -8.22
CA TYR A 330 -15.71 7.66 -9.53
C TYR A 330 -16.06 6.70 -10.69
N LEU A 331 -16.21 5.39 -10.42
CA LEU A 331 -16.66 4.40 -11.40
C LEU A 331 -18.10 4.64 -11.85
N ASP A 332 -18.96 5.11 -10.94
CA ASP A 332 -20.35 5.47 -11.26
C ASP A 332 -20.43 6.77 -12.10
N ALA A 333 -19.34 7.54 -12.15
CA ALA A 333 -19.19 8.76 -12.96
C ALA A 333 -18.21 8.59 -14.13
N PHE A 334 -17.72 7.38 -14.41
CA PHE A 334 -16.64 7.12 -15.37
C PHE A 334 -16.99 7.50 -16.81
N ASP A 335 -18.29 7.54 -17.14
CA ASP A 335 -18.77 7.88 -18.48
C ASP A 335 -18.59 9.39 -18.81
N LEU A 336 -18.25 10.22 -17.82
CA LEU A 336 -17.90 11.63 -18.02
C LEU A 336 -16.54 11.74 -18.76
N PRO A 337 -16.48 12.32 -19.98
CA PRO A 337 -15.26 12.34 -20.77
C PRO A 337 -14.06 12.99 -20.06
N LYS A 338 -14.28 14.10 -19.36
CA LYS A 338 -13.23 14.81 -18.61
C LYS A 338 -12.57 13.91 -17.55
N LEU A 339 -13.36 13.12 -16.83
CA LEU A 339 -12.86 12.24 -15.78
C LEU A 339 -12.11 11.04 -16.39
N ARG A 340 -12.69 10.43 -17.41
CA ARG A 340 -12.07 9.32 -18.14
C ARG A 340 -10.71 9.68 -18.73
N ASP A 341 -10.61 10.82 -19.38
CA ASP A 341 -9.36 11.31 -19.95
C ASP A 341 -8.33 11.61 -18.85
N ALA A 342 -8.76 12.18 -17.72
CA ALA A 342 -7.90 12.43 -16.58
C ALA A 342 -7.35 11.13 -15.96
N ILE A 343 -8.17 10.07 -15.85
CA ILE A 343 -7.73 8.75 -15.39
C ILE A 343 -6.72 8.12 -16.35
N ARG A 344 -6.92 8.24 -17.68
CA ARG A 344 -5.94 7.76 -18.67
C ARG A 344 -4.58 8.44 -18.52
N GLU A 345 -4.55 9.74 -18.21
CA GLU A 345 -3.30 10.45 -17.92
C GLU A 345 -2.60 9.94 -16.65
N ILE A 346 -3.33 9.44 -15.65
CA ILE A 346 -2.71 8.78 -14.49
C ILE A 346 -1.96 7.53 -14.94
N PHE A 347 -2.56 6.69 -15.80
CA PHE A 347 -1.90 5.49 -16.29
C PHE A 347 -0.65 5.80 -17.10
N ARG A 348 -0.71 6.81 -17.98
CA ARG A 348 0.46 7.30 -18.73
C ARG A 348 1.55 7.80 -17.79
N GLY A 349 1.17 8.61 -16.79
CA GLY A 349 2.11 9.10 -15.81
C GLY A 349 2.77 7.98 -15.01
N LEU A 350 2.01 6.97 -14.58
CA LEU A 350 2.54 5.86 -13.77
C LEU A 350 3.42 4.92 -14.61
N SER A 351 3.16 4.76 -15.90
CA SER A 351 3.98 3.91 -16.78
C SER A 351 5.44 4.40 -16.91
N ASP A 352 5.72 5.65 -16.57
CA ASP A 352 7.06 6.24 -16.57
C ASP A 352 7.88 5.85 -15.32
N TYR A 353 7.31 5.18 -14.31
CA TYR A 353 7.97 4.89 -13.03
C TYR A 353 8.46 3.45 -12.89
N GLU A 354 9.55 3.28 -12.13
CA GLU A 354 10.15 1.99 -11.79
C GLU A 354 9.68 1.48 -10.42
N PHE A 355 8.66 0.63 -10.43
CA PHE A 355 8.09 0.06 -9.22
C PHE A 355 8.88 -1.12 -8.65
N ALA A 356 9.67 -1.87 -9.44
CA ALA A 356 10.43 -3.01 -8.93
C ALA A 356 11.53 -2.59 -7.95
N SER A 357 12.01 -1.34 -8.03
CA SER A 357 12.95 -0.79 -7.04
C SER A 357 12.38 -0.78 -5.61
N GLY A 358 11.07 -0.60 -5.46
CA GLY A 358 10.39 -0.58 -4.15
C GLY A 358 10.39 -1.93 -3.43
N THR A 359 10.59 -3.05 -4.13
CA THR A 359 10.72 -4.36 -3.47
C THR A 359 12.08 -4.56 -2.83
N LEU A 360 13.11 -3.87 -3.31
CA LEU A 360 14.48 -3.95 -2.79
C LEU A 360 14.71 -3.09 -1.55
N GLU A 361 13.94 -2.01 -1.38
CA GLU A 361 14.03 -1.10 -0.23
C GLU A 361 12.68 -0.83 0.44
N PRO A 362 12.14 -1.78 1.23
CA PRO A 362 10.85 -1.64 1.92
C PRO A 362 10.71 -0.37 2.78
N SER A 363 11.80 0.06 3.44
CA SER A 363 11.82 1.25 4.30
C SER A 363 11.66 2.56 3.52
N ALA A 364 12.09 2.59 2.26
CA ALA A 364 11.88 3.75 1.40
C ALA A 364 10.43 3.85 0.92
N THR A 365 9.78 2.71 0.71
CA THR A 365 8.39 2.65 0.26
C THR A 365 7.40 2.92 1.39
N SER A 366 7.75 2.65 2.66
CA SER A 366 6.86 2.96 3.80
C SER A 366 6.63 4.46 4.02
N ASP A 367 7.62 5.30 3.71
CA ASP A 367 7.51 6.77 3.82
C ASP A 367 6.87 7.41 2.56
N LEU A 368 6.80 6.65 1.45
CA LEU A 368 6.26 7.08 0.16
C LEU A 368 4.85 7.66 0.29
N LEU A 369 3.93 6.88 0.89
CA LEU A 369 2.50 7.21 0.94
C LEU A 369 2.24 8.37 1.89
N LYS A 370 2.92 8.37 3.05
CA LYS A 370 2.85 9.43 4.04
C LYS A 370 3.25 10.78 3.44
N LYS A 371 4.41 10.84 2.77
CA LYS A 371 4.87 12.06 2.10
C LYS A 371 3.98 12.46 0.93
N LEU A 372 3.55 11.51 0.11
CA LEU A 372 2.65 11.79 -1.02
C LEU A 372 1.35 12.45 -0.53
N TYR A 373 0.75 11.96 0.56
CA TYR A 373 -0.39 12.62 1.17
C TYR A 373 -0.09 14.04 1.65
N GLN A 374 1.08 14.26 2.28
CA GLN A 374 1.50 15.58 2.73
C GLN A 374 1.74 16.58 1.59
N TYR A 375 2.09 16.10 0.40
CA TYR A 375 2.18 16.92 -0.82
C TYR A 375 0.82 17.24 -1.42
N LEU A 376 -0.13 16.30 -1.36
CA LEU A 376 -1.49 16.47 -1.89
C LEU A 376 -2.36 17.36 -0.99
N VAL A 377 -2.19 17.28 0.33
CA VAL A 377 -3.00 18.03 1.29
C VAL A 377 -2.15 19.08 1.99
N PRO A 378 -2.44 20.39 1.79
CA PRO A 378 -1.70 21.49 2.41
C PRO A 378 -1.62 21.37 3.94
N LYS A 379 -0.57 21.95 4.52
CA LYS A 379 -0.32 21.89 5.96
C LYS A 379 -1.49 22.47 6.76
N GLU A 380 -2.09 23.54 6.27
CA GLU A 380 -3.23 24.24 6.88
C GLU A 380 -4.44 23.30 6.97
N VAL A 381 -4.73 22.56 5.89
CA VAL A 381 -5.82 21.58 5.83
C VAL A 381 -5.51 20.38 6.73
N ARG A 382 -4.29 19.86 6.70
CA ARG A 382 -3.88 18.76 7.60
C ARG A 382 -3.94 19.15 9.07
N HIS A 383 -3.57 20.40 9.39
CA HIS A 383 -3.67 20.92 10.75
C HIS A 383 -5.12 20.99 11.23
N LEU A 384 -6.03 21.45 10.37
CA LEU A 384 -7.47 21.43 10.64
C LEU A 384 -8.00 20.00 10.89
N LEU A 385 -7.51 19.05 10.10
CA LEU A 385 -7.82 17.63 10.29
C LEU A 385 -7.03 17.02 11.47
N GLY A 386 -6.18 17.75 12.19
CA GLY A 386 -5.35 17.14 13.24
C GLY A 386 -4.47 15.97 12.76
N GLU A 387 -4.19 15.89 11.45
CA GLU A 387 -3.48 14.78 10.82
C GLU A 387 -1.97 14.98 10.91
N TYR A 388 -1.42 14.52 12.04
CA TYR A 388 0.01 14.49 12.29
C TYR A 388 0.56 13.09 12.18
N TYR A 389 1.37 12.86 11.17
CA TYR A 389 2.07 11.59 11.03
C TYR A 389 3.21 11.49 12.04
N THR A 390 3.22 10.41 12.80
CA THR A 390 4.27 10.08 13.75
C THR A 390 5.62 10.01 13.04
N PRO A 391 6.65 10.78 13.48
CA PRO A 391 8.02 10.62 13.01
C PRO A 391 8.59 9.26 13.41
N ASP A 392 9.43 8.67 12.56
CA ASP A 392 9.95 7.31 12.76
C ASP A 392 10.76 7.19 14.05
N TRP A 393 11.58 8.21 14.38
CA TRP A 393 12.35 8.26 15.64
C TRP A 393 11.46 8.19 16.89
N LEU A 394 10.27 8.80 16.85
CA LEU A 394 9.35 8.81 17.98
C LEU A 394 8.66 7.45 18.13
N ALA A 395 8.30 6.84 17.01
CA ALA A 395 7.75 5.49 17.02
C ALA A 395 8.80 4.47 17.50
N GLU A 396 10.05 4.57 17.05
CA GLU A 396 11.16 3.74 17.53
C GLU A 396 11.40 3.90 19.04
N LEU A 397 11.41 5.13 19.53
CA LEU A 397 11.54 5.43 20.95
C LEU A 397 10.45 4.73 21.76
N LEU A 398 9.18 4.91 21.37
CA LEU A 398 8.05 4.30 22.08
C LEU A 398 8.09 2.76 22.06
N ILE A 399 8.43 2.15 20.92
CA ILE A 399 8.55 0.69 20.83
C ILE A 399 9.69 0.18 21.74
N ASN A 400 10.78 0.93 21.88
CA ASN A 400 11.87 0.61 22.81
C ASN A 400 11.44 0.72 24.27
N GLU A 401 10.75 1.80 24.64
CA GLU A 401 10.29 2.04 26.03
C GLU A 401 9.32 0.96 26.52
N VAL A 402 8.43 0.48 25.65
CA VAL A 402 7.53 -0.64 26.02
C VAL A 402 8.24 -2.00 26.02
N GLY A 403 9.46 -2.08 25.50
CA GLY A 403 10.27 -3.30 25.49
C GLY A 403 9.88 -4.33 24.42
N TYR A 404 9.29 -3.92 23.30
CA TYR A 404 9.02 -4.85 22.19
C TYR A 404 10.28 -5.09 21.36
N ASP A 405 10.82 -6.31 21.47
CA ASP A 405 12.08 -6.75 20.88
C ASP A 405 11.91 -7.46 19.52
N GLY A 406 10.68 -7.56 19.01
CA GLY A 406 10.35 -8.28 17.79
C GLY A 406 9.99 -9.75 17.97
N ASN A 407 9.85 -10.28 19.18
CA ASN A 407 9.44 -11.67 19.40
C ASN A 407 8.14 -12.00 18.64
N THR A 408 8.21 -12.96 17.71
CA THR A 408 7.10 -13.24 16.79
C THR A 408 5.94 -13.98 17.44
N LEU A 409 6.09 -14.49 18.66
CA LEU A 409 5.04 -15.11 19.45
C LEU A 409 4.24 -14.08 20.28
N LYS A 410 4.69 -12.82 20.30
CA LYS A 410 4.04 -11.75 21.05
C LYS A 410 3.11 -10.95 20.17
N ARG A 411 1.93 -10.65 20.70
CA ARG A 411 0.88 -9.89 20.00
C ARG A 411 1.05 -8.40 20.22
N PHE A 412 1.13 -7.64 19.13
CA PHE A 412 1.31 -6.20 19.07
C PHE A 412 0.06 -5.56 18.43
N LEU A 413 -0.46 -4.49 19.03
CA LEU A 413 -1.57 -3.70 18.49
C LEU A 413 -1.22 -2.22 18.43
N ASP A 414 -1.45 -1.60 17.28
CA ASP A 414 -1.65 -0.15 17.17
C ASP A 414 -3.14 0.18 17.01
N PRO A 415 -3.81 0.75 18.03
CA PRO A 415 -5.26 0.96 18.02
C PRO A 415 -5.73 2.21 17.24
N ALA A 416 -4.79 3.00 16.71
CA ALA A 416 -5.04 4.19 15.88
C ALA A 416 -3.90 4.34 14.87
N CYS A 417 -3.74 3.34 14.00
CA CYS A 417 -2.49 3.07 13.32
C CYS A 417 -2.09 4.08 12.25
N GLY A 418 -3.01 4.94 11.81
CA GLY A 418 -2.77 5.88 10.73
C GLY A 418 -2.29 5.14 9.48
N SER A 419 -1.21 5.63 8.85
CA SER A 419 -0.54 4.96 7.74
C SER A 419 0.35 3.77 8.13
N GLY A 420 0.32 3.31 9.39
CA GLY A 420 0.98 2.10 9.85
C GLY A 420 2.45 2.27 10.27
N THR A 421 2.91 3.45 10.69
CA THR A 421 4.32 3.67 11.08
C THR A 421 4.79 2.69 12.17
N PHE A 422 4.02 2.51 13.25
CA PHE A 422 4.36 1.54 14.30
C PHE A 422 4.35 0.10 13.78
N LEU A 423 3.39 -0.24 12.91
CA LEU A 423 3.27 -1.57 12.32
C LEU A 423 4.48 -1.91 11.45
N VAL A 424 4.91 -0.99 10.59
CA VAL A 424 6.11 -1.16 9.74
C VAL A 424 7.34 -1.45 10.59
N LEU A 425 7.58 -0.66 11.63
CA LEU A 425 8.72 -0.85 12.54
C LEU A 425 8.60 -2.17 13.33
N ALA A 426 7.40 -2.53 13.79
CA ALA A 426 7.16 -3.78 14.50
C ALA A 426 7.40 -5.00 13.60
N ILE A 427 6.98 -4.95 12.34
CA ILE A 427 7.21 -5.98 11.31
C ILE A 427 8.71 -6.11 11.04
N GLN A 428 9.41 -5.00 10.81
CA GLN A 428 10.86 -5.02 10.55
C GLN A 428 11.64 -5.62 11.73
N ARG A 429 11.30 -5.25 12.97
CA ARG A 429 11.87 -5.86 14.18
C ARG A 429 11.57 -7.35 14.25
N ALA A 430 10.33 -7.75 13.95
CA ALA A 430 9.93 -9.15 13.96
C ALA A 430 10.67 -10.00 12.92
N ILE A 431 10.90 -9.47 11.71
CA ILE A 431 11.70 -10.13 10.67
C ILE A 431 13.14 -10.34 11.15
N SER A 432 13.76 -9.30 11.72
CA SER A 432 15.13 -9.39 12.25
C SER A 432 15.22 -10.36 13.43
N HIS A 433 14.28 -10.29 14.37
CA HIS A 433 14.22 -11.18 15.54
C HIS A 433 14.02 -12.64 15.12
N ALA A 434 13.12 -12.91 14.18
CA ALA A 434 12.88 -14.24 13.64
C ALA A 434 14.13 -14.84 13.00
N LYS A 435 14.92 -14.02 12.31
CA LYS A 435 16.16 -14.44 11.65
C LYS A 435 17.30 -14.67 12.65
N GLU A 436 17.49 -13.76 13.60
CA GLU A 436 18.68 -13.72 14.46
C GLU A 436 18.51 -14.53 15.75
N LYS A 437 17.32 -14.49 16.35
CA LYS A 437 17.03 -15.08 17.67
C LYS A 437 16.27 -16.39 17.55
N GLU A 438 15.14 -16.40 16.85
CA GLU A 438 14.29 -17.60 16.76
C GLU A 438 14.77 -18.60 15.70
N LYS A 439 15.48 -18.13 14.67
CA LYS A 439 15.99 -18.92 13.54
C LYS A 439 14.92 -19.78 12.84
N ILE A 440 13.73 -19.21 12.67
CA ILE A 440 12.59 -19.86 12.02
C ILE A 440 12.58 -19.63 10.49
N SER A 441 11.82 -20.46 9.77
CA SER A 441 11.68 -20.33 8.31
C SER A 441 10.95 -19.04 7.93
N ARG A 442 11.26 -18.50 6.75
CA ARG A 442 10.62 -17.29 6.20
C ARG A 442 9.09 -17.39 6.13
N LEU A 443 8.58 -18.55 5.71
CA LEU A 443 7.14 -18.84 5.69
C LEU A 443 6.51 -18.68 7.08
N GLU A 444 7.15 -19.26 8.10
CA GLU A 444 6.66 -19.20 9.47
C GLU A 444 6.76 -17.76 10.02
N THR A 445 7.84 -17.04 9.74
CA THR A 445 7.98 -15.61 10.07
C THR A 445 6.80 -14.80 9.53
N GLY A 446 6.48 -14.97 8.23
CA GLY A 446 5.37 -14.24 7.60
C GLY A 446 4.02 -14.56 8.23
N LYS A 447 3.75 -15.84 8.52
CA LYS A 447 2.51 -16.28 9.19
C LYS A 447 2.36 -15.67 10.58
N ARG A 448 3.41 -15.73 11.40
CA ARG A 448 3.38 -15.19 12.77
C ARG A 448 3.21 -13.67 12.79
N ILE A 449 3.85 -12.96 11.86
CA ILE A 449 3.66 -11.51 11.72
C ILE A 449 2.20 -11.19 11.43
N ILE A 450 1.58 -11.84 10.44
CA ILE A 450 0.15 -11.66 10.10
C ILE A 450 -0.77 -12.00 11.28
N GLU A 451 -0.44 -13.04 12.04
CA GLU A 451 -1.25 -13.45 13.19
C GLU A 451 -1.15 -12.48 14.37
N ASN A 452 0.00 -11.84 14.57
CA ASN A 452 0.33 -11.18 15.84
C ASN A 452 0.51 -9.66 15.77
N ILE A 453 0.72 -9.03 14.62
CA ILE A 453 0.91 -7.57 14.52
C ILE A 453 -0.32 -6.91 13.89
N TRP A 454 -1.17 -6.27 14.70
CA TRP A 454 -2.48 -5.76 14.28
C TRP A 454 -2.55 -4.23 14.32
N GLY A 455 -3.40 -3.66 13.47
CA GLY A 455 -3.69 -2.23 13.43
C GLY A 455 -5.20 -1.93 13.32
N PHE A 456 -5.67 -0.92 14.03
CA PHE A 456 -7.02 -0.38 13.88
C PHE A 456 -6.95 1.09 13.50
N ASP A 457 -7.84 1.52 12.62
CA ASP A 457 -8.04 2.94 12.36
C ASP A 457 -9.47 3.21 11.91
N LEU A 458 -9.99 4.40 12.20
CA LEU A 458 -11.33 4.83 11.80
C LEU A 458 -11.35 5.55 10.44
N ASN A 459 -10.19 6.04 9.99
CA ASN A 459 -10.04 6.71 8.70
C ASN A 459 -9.81 5.66 7.60
N PRO A 460 -10.73 5.52 6.63
CA PRO A 460 -10.59 4.55 5.53
C PRO A 460 -9.34 4.76 4.68
N LEU A 461 -8.89 6.02 4.53
CA LEU A 461 -7.69 6.34 3.77
C LEU A 461 -6.42 5.85 4.47
N ALA A 462 -6.37 6.03 5.79
CA ALA A 462 -5.31 5.54 6.65
C ALA A 462 -5.21 4.01 6.61
N VAL A 463 -6.35 3.31 6.66
CA VAL A 463 -6.41 1.84 6.55
C VAL A 463 -5.84 1.34 5.21
N ILE A 464 -6.21 1.96 4.08
CA ILE A 464 -5.65 1.59 2.76
C ILE A 464 -4.13 1.83 2.74
N ALA A 465 -3.67 2.97 3.24
CA ALA A 465 -2.25 3.31 3.31
C ALA A 465 -1.47 2.32 4.21
N SER A 466 -2.01 2.02 5.40
CA SER A 466 -1.42 1.07 6.34
C SER A 466 -1.36 -0.34 5.78
N ARG A 467 -2.42 -0.83 5.12
CA ARG A 467 -2.41 -2.15 4.44
C ARG A 467 -1.35 -2.21 3.35
N THR A 468 -1.21 -1.14 2.59
CA THR A 468 -0.20 -1.02 1.54
C THR A 468 1.21 -1.05 2.15
N ASN A 469 1.45 -0.25 3.19
CA ASN A 469 2.72 -0.22 3.92
C ASN A 469 3.03 -1.55 4.63
N TYR A 470 2.02 -2.26 5.13
CA TYR A 470 2.15 -3.59 5.73
C TYR A 470 2.68 -4.60 4.70
N LEU A 471 2.09 -4.63 3.49
CA LEU A 471 2.56 -5.49 2.40
C LEU A 471 4.00 -5.15 1.99
N PHE A 472 4.37 -3.86 2.01
CA PHE A 472 5.74 -3.44 1.73
C PHE A 472 6.69 -3.90 2.82
N ALA A 473 6.34 -3.72 4.09
CA ALA A 473 7.15 -4.15 5.22
C ALA A 473 7.36 -5.67 5.26
N LEU A 474 6.37 -6.46 4.84
CA LEU A 474 6.52 -7.91 4.67
C LEU A 474 7.49 -8.29 3.54
N GLY A 475 7.64 -7.46 2.51
CA GLY A 475 8.54 -7.68 1.38
C GLY A 475 8.27 -9.02 0.68
N ASP A 476 9.32 -9.84 0.57
CA ASP A 476 9.29 -11.16 -0.06
C ASP A 476 8.58 -12.24 0.77
N LEU A 477 8.31 -12.01 2.07
CA LEU A 477 7.55 -12.97 2.89
C LEU A 477 6.12 -13.15 2.38
N VAL A 478 5.60 -12.15 1.67
CA VAL A 478 4.32 -12.26 0.95
C VAL A 478 4.37 -13.43 -0.04
N ASN A 479 5.41 -13.52 -0.86
CA ASN A 479 5.53 -14.55 -1.89
C ASN A 479 5.68 -15.94 -1.27
N GLU A 480 6.47 -16.07 -0.20
CA GLU A 480 6.63 -17.33 0.53
C GLU A 480 5.28 -17.93 0.97
N ILE A 481 4.33 -17.08 1.38
CA ILE A 481 2.99 -17.50 1.77
C ILE A 481 2.15 -17.85 0.54
N LEU A 482 2.11 -16.95 -0.45
CA LEU A 482 1.23 -17.06 -1.61
C LEU A 482 1.63 -18.20 -2.56
N ASP A 483 2.92 -18.38 -2.83
CA ASP A 483 3.46 -19.42 -3.75
C ASP A 483 3.18 -20.84 -3.23
N ARG A 484 2.95 -20.97 -1.93
CA ARG A 484 2.58 -22.24 -1.26
C ARG A 484 1.06 -22.42 -1.14
N GLY A 485 0.27 -21.62 -1.85
CA GLY A 485 -1.19 -21.64 -1.83
C GLY A 485 -1.80 -21.04 -0.56
N GLY A 486 -1.01 -20.32 0.24
CA GLY A 486 -1.48 -19.60 1.41
C GLY A 486 -2.33 -18.38 1.02
N LYS A 487 -3.07 -17.86 2.00
CA LYS A 487 -3.83 -16.61 1.87
C LYS A 487 -3.37 -15.61 2.92
N ILE A 488 -3.42 -14.33 2.58
CA ILE A 488 -3.05 -13.23 3.45
C ILE A 488 -4.29 -12.39 3.70
N GLU A 489 -4.71 -12.34 4.97
CA GLU A 489 -5.59 -11.30 5.49
C GLU A 489 -4.70 -10.32 6.25
N ILE A 490 -4.54 -9.11 5.73
CA ILE A 490 -3.72 -8.06 6.35
C ILE A 490 -4.44 -7.59 7.62
N PRO A 491 -3.84 -7.74 8.82
CA PRO A 491 -4.52 -7.50 10.10
C PRO A 491 -4.66 -5.99 10.44
N VAL A 492 -5.11 -5.21 9.48
CA VAL A 492 -5.39 -3.77 9.60
C VAL A 492 -6.87 -3.55 9.28
N TYR A 493 -7.64 -3.02 10.23
CA TYR A 493 -9.10 -3.00 10.14
C TYR A 493 -9.69 -1.59 10.32
N LEU A 494 -10.67 -1.27 9.45
CA LEU A 494 -11.48 -0.06 9.54
C LEU A 494 -12.50 -0.20 10.67
N CYS A 495 -12.19 0.37 11.83
CA CYS A 495 -13.05 0.26 13.01
C CYS A 495 -12.75 1.34 14.04
N ASP A 496 -13.70 1.52 14.97
CA ASP A 496 -13.52 2.36 16.14
C ASP A 496 -13.03 1.50 17.31
N SER A 497 -11.80 1.73 17.75
CA SER A 497 -11.17 1.04 18.88
C SER A 497 -11.70 1.50 20.24
N VAL A 498 -12.45 2.61 20.29
CA VAL A 498 -13.08 3.18 21.50
C VAL A 498 -14.57 2.82 21.57
N LEU A 499 -15.34 3.12 20.51
CA LEU A 499 -16.76 2.75 20.37
C LEU A 499 -16.94 1.43 19.63
N THR A 500 -16.26 0.40 20.10
CA THR A 500 -16.50 -0.95 19.60
C THR A 500 -17.94 -1.37 19.97
N PRO A 501 -18.73 -1.94 19.03
CA PRO A 501 -20.09 -2.37 19.30
C PRO A 501 -20.10 -3.58 20.25
N THR A 502 -19.91 -3.38 21.56
CA THR A 502 -19.73 -4.46 22.54
C THR A 502 -21.03 -4.83 23.25
N ARG A 503 -22.01 -3.93 23.26
CA ARG A 503 -23.27 -4.11 23.98
C ARG A 503 -24.22 -5.00 23.18
N THR A 504 -24.35 -6.24 23.63
CA THR A 504 -25.42 -7.14 23.16
C THR A 504 -26.76 -6.67 23.68
N THR A 505 -27.72 -6.49 22.77
CA THR A 505 -29.12 -6.17 23.06
C THR A 505 -29.96 -7.40 22.72
N GLY A 506 -30.90 -7.76 23.59
CA GLY A 506 -31.82 -8.87 23.37
C GLY A 506 -33.26 -8.38 23.19
N ASN A 507 -34.01 -9.02 22.30
CA ASN A 507 -35.46 -8.91 22.23
C ASN A 507 -36.09 -10.30 22.04
N LEU A 508 -37.41 -10.37 21.81
CA LEU A 508 -38.15 -11.62 21.58
C LEU A 508 -37.65 -12.43 20.36
N PHE A 509 -36.83 -11.83 19.50
CA PHE A 509 -36.33 -12.39 18.25
C PHE A 509 -34.84 -12.72 18.27
N GLY A 510 -34.19 -12.62 19.44
CA GLY A 510 -32.80 -12.99 19.67
C GLY A 510 -31.90 -11.85 20.16
N GLU A 511 -30.61 -12.16 20.24
CA GLU A 511 -29.55 -11.24 20.65
C GLU A 511 -28.84 -10.64 19.42
N PHE A 512 -28.62 -9.33 19.43
CA PHE A 512 -27.94 -8.59 18.37
C PHE A 512 -27.04 -7.48 18.91
N LEU A 513 -26.15 -7.00 18.06
CA LEU A 513 -25.36 -5.79 18.26
C LEU A 513 -25.74 -4.78 17.18
N GLU A 514 -25.79 -3.50 17.56
CA GLU A 514 -26.23 -2.43 16.68
C GLU A 514 -25.03 -1.64 16.13
N VAL A 515 -24.98 -1.46 14.82
CA VAL A 515 -24.00 -0.61 14.14
C VAL A 515 -24.73 0.49 13.39
N SER A 516 -24.36 1.74 13.64
CA SER A 516 -24.96 2.93 13.00
C SER A 516 -24.13 3.39 11.80
N THR A 517 -24.81 3.68 10.69
CA THR A 517 -24.23 4.16 9.42
C THR A 517 -25.08 5.30 8.84
N SER A 518 -24.62 5.94 7.77
CA SER A 518 -25.37 6.95 7.01
C SER A 518 -26.66 6.40 6.39
N VAL A 519 -26.72 5.08 6.12
CA VAL A 519 -27.89 4.40 5.54
C VAL A 519 -28.82 3.77 6.58
N GLY A 520 -28.58 4.05 7.87
CA GLY A 520 -29.39 3.59 8.98
C GLY A 520 -28.63 2.67 9.93
N ARG A 521 -29.39 1.96 10.77
CA ARG A 521 -28.85 1.06 11.78
C ARG A 521 -28.96 -0.38 11.32
N PHE A 522 -27.91 -1.15 11.54
CA PHE A 522 -27.87 -2.58 11.24
C PHE A 522 -27.89 -3.37 12.54
N GLN A 523 -28.76 -4.38 12.61
CA GLN A 523 -28.76 -5.37 13.68
C GLN A 523 -27.96 -6.58 13.24
N ILE A 524 -26.83 -6.81 13.91
CA ILE A 524 -25.92 -7.90 13.62
C ILE A 524 -26.17 -9.00 14.65
N PRO A 525 -26.54 -10.22 14.24
CA PRO A 525 -26.77 -11.33 15.16
C PRO A 525 -25.56 -11.54 16.08
N ALA A 526 -25.78 -11.60 17.39
CA ALA A 526 -24.69 -11.73 18.35
C ALA A 526 -23.87 -13.01 18.14
N GLN A 527 -24.53 -14.07 17.67
CA GLN A 527 -23.89 -15.34 17.32
C GLN A 527 -22.84 -15.21 16.21
N TRP A 528 -22.98 -14.25 15.29
CA TRP A 528 -22.00 -14.04 14.21
C TRP A 528 -20.66 -13.54 14.71
N VAL A 529 -20.67 -12.74 15.79
CA VAL A 529 -19.48 -12.07 16.34
C VAL A 529 -18.73 -12.95 17.35
N ARG A 530 -19.39 -13.97 17.91
CA ARG A 530 -18.76 -14.95 18.82
C ARG A 530 -17.70 -15.79 18.10
N ASN A 531 -16.85 -16.48 18.87
CA ASN A 531 -15.80 -17.37 18.37
C ASN A 531 -14.91 -16.72 17.30
N ALA A 532 -14.34 -15.55 17.63
CA ALA A 532 -13.50 -14.76 16.73
C ALA A 532 -14.18 -14.36 15.39
N GLY A 533 -15.50 -14.28 15.34
CA GLY A 533 -16.23 -13.76 14.18
C GLY A 533 -16.26 -14.70 12.96
N LEU A 534 -15.95 -15.99 13.12
CA LEU A 534 -15.92 -16.95 12.00
C LEU A 534 -17.25 -17.00 11.22
N LEU A 535 -18.37 -16.93 11.93
CA LEU A 535 -19.70 -16.91 11.31
C LEU A 535 -19.99 -15.58 10.62
N LEU A 536 -19.52 -14.46 11.16
CA LEU A 536 -19.63 -13.15 10.51
C LEU A 536 -18.90 -13.15 9.16
N PHE A 537 -17.68 -13.67 9.09
CA PHE A 537 -16.94 -13.80 7.84
C PHE A 537 -17.71 -14.63 6.81
N LYS A 538 -18.14 -15.83 7.20
CA LYS A 538 -18.91 -16.73 6.33
C LYS A 538 -20.22 -16.09 5.84
N ALA A 539 -20.95 -15.45 6.75
CA ALA A 539 -22.22 -14.79 6.43
C ALA A 539 -22.00 -13.60 5.48
N SER A 540 -21.02 -12.74 5.73
CA SER A 540 -20.74 -11.58 4.87
C SER A 540 -20.45 -11.96 3.43
N THR A 541 -19.64 -13.00 3.18
CA THR A 541 -19.34 -13.48 1.82
C THR A 541 -20.58 -14.04 1.13
N LEU A 542 -21.36 -14.88 1.82
CA LEU A 542 -22.58 -15.46 1.25
C LEU A 542 -23.63 -14.39 0.93
N ILE A 543 -23.82 -13.43 1.81
CA ILE A 543 -24.79 -12.35 1.64
C ILE A 543 -24.40 -11.46 0.47
N GLU A 544 -23.12 -11.10 0.34
CA GLU A 544 -22.65 -10.28 -0.78
C GLU A 544 -22.89 -10.97 -2.13
N ASP A 545 -22.59 -12.28 -2.24
CA ASP A 545 -22.86 -13.09 -3.43
C ASP A 545 -24.36 -13.14 -3.77
N MET A 546 -25.20 -13.45 -2.78
CA MET A 546 -26.64 -13.58 -3.00
C MET A 546 -27.32 -12.26 -3.35
N VAL A 547 -26.90 -11.16 -2.72
CA VAL A 547 -27.46 -9.83 -3.01
C VAL A 547 -27.09 -9.40 -4.43
N ARG A 548 -25.84 -9.60 -4.85
CA ARG A 548 -25.38 -9.30 -6.23
C ARG A 548 -26.17 -10.09 -7.28
N ASN A 549 -26.55 -11.33 -6.95
CA ASN A 549 -27.34 -12.20 -7.81
C ASN A 549 -28.87 -12.04 -7.61
N ASN A 550 -29.32 -11.01 -6.87
CA ASN A 550 -30.74 -10.70 -6.63
C ASN A 550 -31.58 -11.85 -6.04
N TYR A 551 -31.00 -12.70 -5.20
CA TYR A 551 -31.76 -13.76 -4.51
C TYR A 551 -32.88 -13.18 -3.65
N LYS A 552 -34.07 -13.79 -3.70
CA LYS A 552 -35.18 -13.42 -2.82
C LYS A 552 -34.83 -13.73 -1.37
N THR A 553 -35.42 -12.98 -0.43
CA THR A 553 -35.13 -13.14 1.01
C THR A 553 -35.36 -14.56 1.50
N ASP A 554 -36.42 -15.24 1.08
CA ASP A 554 -36.70 -16.62 1.51
C ASP A 554 -35.68 -17.64 1.00
N GLU A 555 -35.26 -17.50 -0.26
CA GLU A 555 -34.21 -18.34 -0.88
C GLU A 555 -32.87 -18.14 -0.17
N ALA A 556 -32.52 -16.88 0.11
CA ALA A 556 -31.31 -16.53 0.82
C ALA A 556 -31.28 -17.11 2.24
N ILE A 557 -32.39 -17.00 2.98
CA ILE A 557 -32.49 -17.56 4.34
C ILE A 557 -32.38 -19.08 4.32
N LEU A 558 -32.97 -19.76 3.33
CA LEU A 558 -32.81 -21.21 3.19
C LEU A 558 -31.34 -21.61 2.95
N ARG A 559 -30.63 -20.89 2.08
CA ARG A 559 -29.19 -21.11 1.85
C ARG A 559 -28.36 -20.82 3.09
N LEU A 560 -28.62 -19.72 3.80
CA LEU A 560 -27.92 -19.35 5.03
C LEU A 560 -28.14 -20.37 6.17
N LYS A 561 -29.33 -20.97 6.27
CA LYS A 561 -29.60 -22.09 7.18
C LYS A 561 -28.77 -23.32 6.81
N LYS A 562 -28.77 -23.70 5.53
CA LYS A 562 -27.97 -24.83 5.02
C LYS A 562 -26.47 -24.64 5.30
N GLU A 563 -25.99 -23.40 5.21
CA GLU A 563 -24.61 -23.03 5.48
C GLU A 563 -24.28 -22.86 6.97
N GLY A 564 -25.25 -23.06 7.87
CA GLY A 564 -25.03 -23.04 9.32
C GLY A 564 -24.77 -21.65 9.90
N VAL A 565 -25.19 -20.58 9.22
CA VAL A 565 -25.06 -19.19 9.71
C VAL A 565 -26.38 -18.62 10.25
N VAL A 566 -27.49 -19.35 10.11
CA VAL A 566 -28.81 -19.01 10.65
C VAL A 566 -29.30 -20.11 11.58
N PHE A 567 -29.87 -19.69 12.72
CA PHE A 567 -30.45 -20.55 13.75
C PHE A 567 -31.90 -20.12 14.04
N PRO A 568 -32.75 -21.00 14.59
CA PRO A 568 -34.16 -20.67 14.84
C PRO A 568 -34.36 -19.40 15.68
N TYR A 569 -33.47 -19.16 16.66
CA TYR A 569 -33.57 -18.03 17.60
C TYR A 569 -33.00 -16.71 17.07
N ASN A 570 -32.37 -16.69 15.88
CA ASN A 570 -31.84 -15.46 15.27
C ASN A 570 -32.28 -15.25 13.81
N GLU A 571 -33.11 -16.16 13.27
CA GLU A 571 -33.56 -16.12 11.88
C GLU A 571 -34.21 -14.79 11.50
N HIS A 572 -35.05 -14.24 12.39
CA HIS A 572 -35.70 -12.97 12.13
C HIS A 572 -34.70 -11.82 11.97
N ILE A 573 -33.69 -11.74 12.85
CA ILE A 573 -32.63 -10.73 12.78
C ILE A 573 -31.85 -10.87 11.47
N VAL A 574 -31.46 -12.10 11.09
CA VAL A 574 -30.74 -12.35 9.84
C VAL A 574 -31.59 -11.99 8.61
N ARG A 575 -32.89 -12.30 8.65
CA ARG A 575 -33.85 -11.97 7.59
C ARG A 575 -33.98 -10.45 7.40
N VAL A 576 -34.09 -9.70 8.49
CA VAL A 576 -34.14 -8.23 8.45
C VAL A 576 -32.82 -7.69 7.90
N PHE A 577 -31.69 -8.19 8.39
CA PHE A 577 -30.36 -7.80 7.91
C PHE A 577 -30.19 -8.03 6.41
N TYR A 578 -30.49 -9.24 5.91
CA TYR A 578 -30.39 -9.56 4.48
C TYR A 578 -31.30 -8.66 3.64
N LYS A 579 -32.56 -8.46 4.07
CA LYS A 579 -33.51 -7.60 3.37
C LYS A 579 -32.99 -6.16 3.29
N GLN A 580 -32.43 -5.63 4.37
CA GLN A 580 -31.86 -4.28 4.39
C GLN A 580 -30.72 -4.13 3.38
N ILE A 581 -29.80 -5.09 3.31
CA ILE A 581 -28.71 -5.08 2.32
C ILE A 581 -29.25 -5.20 0.89
N LEU A 582 -30.23 -6.08 0.65
CA LEU A 582 -30.88 -6.24 -0.66
C LEU A 582 -31.63 -4.97 -1.09
N ASP A 583 -32.31 -4.29 -0.17
CA ASP A 583 -33.00 -3.04 -0.45
C ASP A 583 -32.00 -1.92 -0.79
N LEU A 584 -30.82 -1.89 -0.15
CA LEU A 584 -29.73 -0.98 -0.52
C LEU A 584 -29.19 -1.30 -1.92
N GLU A 585 -29.07 -2.56 -2.31
CA GLU A 585 -28.66 -2.95 -3.67
C GLU A 585 -29.65 -2.43 -4.71
N LYS A 586 -30.95 -2.68 -4.50
CA LYS A 586 -32.02 -2.20 -5.39
C LYS A 586 -32.09 -0.69 -5.50
N GLN A 587 -31.76 0.03 -4.42
CA GLN A 587 -31.70 1.49 -4.39
C GLN A 587 -30.39 2.06 -4.95
N ASN A 588 -29.48 1.20 -5.43
CA ASN A 588 -28.14 1.58 -5.87
C ASN A 588 -27.30 2.26 -4.76
N LYS A 589 -27.47 1.86 -3.50
CA LYS A 589 -26.77 2.39 -2.32
C LYS A 589 -25.80 1.36 -1.68
N ASN A 590 -25.75 0.14 -2.20
CA ASN A 590 -24.88 -0.92 -1.70
C ASN A 590 -23.54 -0.97 -2.44
N GLY A 591 -22.64 -1.84 -1.97
CA GLY A 591 -21.35 -2.13 -2.60
C GLY A 591 -20.22 -2.37 -1.58
N ILE A 592 -20.44 -2.01 -0.32
CA ILE A 592 -19.39 -2.03 0.72
C ILE A 592 -19.86 -2.51 2.11
N TRP A 593 -21.17 -2.57 2.36
CA TRP A 593 -21.71 -2.64 3.72
C TRP A 593 -21.38 -3.94 4.46
N THR A 594 -21.44 -5.09 3.80
CA THR A 594 -21.09 -6.38 4.42
C THR A 594 -19.64 -6.42 4.89
N ARG A 595 -18.73 -5.83 4.12
CA ARG A 595 -17.29 -5.74 4.44
C ARG A 595 -17.01 -4.69 5.50
N PHE A 596 -17.63 -3.52 5.38
CA PHE A 596 -17.55 -2.45 6.38
C PHE A 596 -18.03 -2.93 7.76
N LEU A 597 -19.20 -3.58 7.80
CA LEU A 597 -19.78 -4.10 9.03
C LEU A 597 -18.94 -5.24 9.62
N LYS A 598 -18.33 -6.10 8.77
CA LYS A 598 -17.37 -7.09 9.24
C LYS A 598 -16.22 -6.43 10.01
N ASN A 599 -15.64 -5.38 9.45
CA ASN A 599 -14.49 -4.70 10.03
C ASN A 599 -14.82 -3.96 11.33
N ALA A 600 -16.04 -3.43 11.47
CA ALA A 600 -16.49 -2.78 12.70
C ALA A 600 -16.40 -3.67 13.96
N PHE A 601 -16.39 -5.00 13.82
CA PHE A 601 -16.23 -5.94 14.93
C PHE A 601 -14.79 -6.45 15.12
N ALA A 602 -13.83 -5.99 14.33
CA ALA A 602 -12.42 -6.38 14.45
C ALA A 602 -11.90 -6.29 15.90
N PRO A 603 -12.16 -5.22 16.67
CA PRO A 603 -11.66 -5.12 18.04
C PRO A 603 -12.26 -6.17 18.99
N MET A 604 -13.48 -6.67 18.72
CA MET A 604 -14.08 -7.74 19.54
C MET A 604 -13.48 -9.11 19.25
N VAL A 605 -13.11 -9.36 17.99
CA VAL A 605 -12.62 -10.67 17.55
C VAL A 605 -11.11 -10.81 17.72
N ALA A 606 -10.39 -9.70 17.89
CA ALA A 606 -8.94 -9.62 17.95
C ALA A 606 -8.29 -10.30 19.17
N GLY A 607 -9.06 -10.55 20.23
CA GLY A 607 -8.56 -11.16 21.47
C GLY A 607 -7.70 -10.22 22.30
N LYS A 608 -6.66 -10.76 22.95
CA LYS A 608 -5.73 -10.00 23.80
C LYS A 608 -4.41 -9.74 23.07
N PHE A 609 -3.73 -8.67 23.47
CA PHE A 609 -2.41 -8.28 22.95
C PHE A 609 -1.42 -8.16 24.11
N ASP A 610 -0.17 -8.52 23.87
CA ASP A 610 0.93 -8.33 24.83
C ASP A 610 1.38 -6.87 24.86
N PHE A 611 1.34 -6.20 23.70
CA PHE A 611 1.73 -4.79 23.54
C PHE A 611 0.62 -4.00 22.85
N VAL A 612 0.28 -2.83 23.41
CA VAL A 612 -0.61 -1.84 22.78
C VAL A 612 0.18 -0.54 22.67
N VAL A 613 0.56 -0.17 21.44
CA VAL A 613 1.49 0.92 21.16
C VAL A 613 0.98 1.73 19.98
N GLY A 614 0.84 3.03 20.15
CA GLY A 614 0.41 3.92 19.08
C GLY A 614 0.52 5.38 19.49
N ASN A 615 0.15 6.27 18.58
CA ASN A 615 0.05 7.70 18.82
C ASN A 615 -1.38 8.17 18.52
N PRO A 616 -2.35 7.90 19.42
CA PRO A 616 -3.75 8.18 19.16
C PRO A 616 -4.01 9.69 19.04
N PRO A 617 -5.07 10.10 18.32
CA PRO A 617 -5.42 11.50 18.18
C PRO A 617 -5.79 12.12 19.54
N TRP A 618 -5.58 13.42 19.68
CA TRP A 618 -6.03 14.19 20.85
C TRP A 618 -7.55 14.37 20.80
N VAL A 619 -8.27 13.64 21.67
CA VAL A 619 -9.73 13.72 21.76
C VAL A 619 -10.14 14.73 22.84
N ILE A 620 -10.65 15.87 22.41
CA ILE A 620 -11.21 16.90 23.30
C ILE A 620 -12.74 16.78 23.31
N TRP A 621 -13.32 16.60 24.49
CA TRP A 621 -14.78 16.40 24.68
C TRP A 621 -15.63 17.46 23.97
N GLU A 622 -15.20 18.72 24.01
CA GLU A 622 -15.96 19.84 23.45
C GLU A 622 -15.98 19.86 21.92
N ILE A 623 -14.95 19.27 21.29
CA ILE A 623 -14.71 19.33 19.85
C ILE A 623 -15.32 18.12 19.14
N ILE A 624 -15.43 16.96 19.79
CA ILE A 624 -16.06 15.78 19.18
C ILE A 624 -17.56 15.97 18.90
N SER A 625 -18.05 15.28 17.87
CA SER A 625 -19.44 15.38 17.43
C SER A 625 -20.43 15.06 18.56
N LYS A 626 -21.61 15.70 18.54
CA LYS A 626 -22.63 15.49 19.56
C LYS A 626 -23.04 14.02 19.66
N ASP A 627 -23.16 13.34 18.52
CA ASP A 627 -23.51 11.92 18.47
C ASP A 627 -22.41 11.05 19.09
N TYR A 628 -21.15 11.36 18.81
CA TYR A 628 -20.01 10.67 19.42
C TYR A 628 -19.91 10.90 20.92
N ARG A 629 -20.15 12.13 21.39
CA ARG A 629 -20.26 12.44 22.83
C ARG A 629 -21.34 11.63 23.50
N ASN A 630 -22.53 11.58 22.91
CA ASN A 630 -23.65 10.83 23.48
C ASN A 630 -23.31 9.33 23.56
N ALA A 631 -22.68 8.77 22.53
CA ALA A 631 -22.29 7.38 22.49
C ALA A 631 -21.14 7.04 23.46
N THR A 632 -20.16 7.94 23.64
CA THR A 632 -19.01 7.73 24.53
C THR A 632 -19.22 8.22 25.96
N SER A 633 -20.26 8.99 26.25
CA SER A 633 -20.48 9.63 27.57
C SER A 633 -20.34 8.67 28.74
N LYS A 634 -20.92 7.47 28.61
CA LYS A 634 -20.84 6.45 29.65
C LYS A 634 -19.40 5.95 29.86
N LEU A 635 -18.65 5.73 28.77
CA LEU A 635 -17.23 5.38 28.81
C LEU A 635 -16.42 6.44 29.57
N TRP A 636 -16.63 7.72 29.25
CA TRP A 636 -15.92 8.82 29.91
C TRP A 636 -16.23 8.89 31.41
N GLN A 637 -17.45 8.58 31.83
CA GLN A 637 -17.81 8.47 33.25
C GLN A 637 -17.13 7.27 33.91
N ASP A 638 -17.16 6.11 33.27
CA ASP A 638 -16.62 4.87 33.81
C ASP A 638 -15.10 4.96 34.01
N TYR A 639 -14.38 5.63 33.10
CA TYR A 639 -12.95 5.93 33.22
C TYR A 639 -12.62 7.23 33.98
N ARG A 640 -13.64 7.91 34.54
CA ARG A 640 -13.49 9.16 35.33
C ARG A 640 -12.72 10.27 34.60
N LEU A 641 -12.96 10.40 33.29
CA LEU A 641 -12.30 11.39 32.41
C LEU A 641 -12.94 12.78 32.48
N PHE A 642 -14.13 12.91 33.10
CA PHE A 642 -14.71 14.21 33.35
C PHE A 642 -13.97 14.93 34.49
N PRO A 643 -13.73 16.25 34.38
CA PRO A 643 -13.11 17.00 35.46
C PRO A 643 -13.95 16.86 36.73
N VAL A 644 -13.28 16.45 37.83
CA VAL A 644 -13.89 16.45 39.16
C VAL A 644 -14.27 17.89 39.46
N LYS A 645 -15.58 18.17 39.56
CA LYS A 645 -16.04 19.47 40.07
C LYS A 645 -15.41 19.68 41.43
N LYS A 646 -14.42 20.58 41.53
CA LYS A 646 -14.02 21.16 42.82
C LYS A 646 -15.25 21.91 43.33
N THR A 647 -16.01 21.27 44.21
CA THR A 647 -16.90 21.98 45.11
C THR A 647 -16.03 22.86 45.99
N TYR A 648 -15.88 24.13 45.60
CA TYR A 648 -15.47 25.16 46.53
C TYR A 648 -16.57 25.26 47.57
N GLY A 649 -16.41 24.52 48.66
CA GLY A 649 -17.19 24.70 49.86
C GLY A 649 -16.90 26.09 50.38
N PHE A 650 -17.86 27.00 50.24
CA PHE A 650 -17.93 28.15 51.11
C PHE A 650 -18.14 27.62 52.53
N SER A 651 -17.06 27.60 53.33
CA SER A 651 -17.18 27.64 54.78
C SER A 651 -17.96 28.91 55.09
N ARG A 652 -19.21 28.75 55.55
CA ARG A 652 -19.91 29.88 56.20
C ARG A 652 -19.26 30.10 57.58
N PRO A 653 -19.07 31.36 57.99
CA PRO A 653 -18.54 31.70 59.31
C PRO A 653 -19.48 31.24 60.43
#